data_AF-A0A4U7JHD7-F1
#
_entry.id   AF-A0A4U7JHD7-F1
#
_cell.length_a   1.000
_cell.length_b   1.000
_cell.length_c   1.000
_cell.angle_alpha   90.00
_cell.angle_beta   90.00
_cell.angle_gamma   90.00
#
_symmetry.space_group_name_H-M   'P 1'
#
loop_
_entity.id
_entity.type
_entity.pdbx_description
1 polymer ?
#
loop_
_entity_poly.entity_id
_entity_poly.type
_entity_poly.pdbx_seq_one_letter_code
_entity_poly.pdbx_strand_id
1 'polypeptide(L)'
;MNLESRRKKRHLSVTILLVISMLISFMGIPSFAANNSEMAGASTERQYRNVAYFTSWCGYAREVEVGNINPNLLTHINFAFANLSADGTVTVGDPWIDTQKPYGDDTWQTELRGHFGQLKKLKAQYPHIKTLISVGGWTWSKNFSGVAADEALRKACAQSAVDFVVKYDFDGVDLDWEYPVAGGDNIPHRPDDGDNYILLLKEIRMALDAQGKKDGKKYLLSIAGAASPQFVANCKVASMMQYLDYINVMTYDYHGAWDTTTNHVTPLYDGSSTSSLCVADTIEEYIKAGVKPADLNLGLVFYGKGWINVKDPNGSGLFKNGSAATSAGYGYGTWEGASFDYWDIEENYVGKNNYVRYWDDTAKMPYLYNGSTFISYDDKESLGYKIDYLMEMGLGGAMFWEFSCDKNLVLQEFVADRLGINNGEIVDEPETPPVDVKYYGDLNEDGFVDSIDFALLKSYLLGKESSISMEAADINADGSIDAIDLANLKLILLENRTPQPIEPKNTVLLPSVGINAMTEVTKKFYDVWKKAYLVRNPYTQDVQYYVWYSGQKYNPNNPPAGAGVAVTVSEAHGYGMLITALMSDYDKDAKSIFDGLYRFYKAHPSSIGTNLMAWQQADNGKKIFDCENDGYYATNTPDSATDGDIDIAYALLLADAKWGSSGEINYKKTALAIINEIMTYEVNKKDWTLQLGSWCSTSSYNDDYYTATRCSDFIMQQLKAFAQVTGNNDWNKVIDKSYSIALDIIKRNGYNTGLLPDFVIKYTDGSYGPAYEYFLEDVTDDDYAYNSCRTPWRFATDYIMTGDKRAKEILDMQNSWIMKSTGGNPYKIMGSYDLKGNPLVNYNDTCFTLPFFLAAMCQDSSVPGAQKWVDSLWAASSDIEAYDYYGDSIKMLTLITASGKWQKP
;
A
#
# COMPACT_ATOMS: atom_id res chain seq x y z
N MET A 1 14.52 74.67 4.72
CA MET A 1 13.93 74.55 6.08
C MET A 1 12.83 73.51 5.97
N ASN A 2 13.12 72.25 6.28
CA ASN A 2 12.93 71.60 7.60
C ASN A 2 11.43 71.52 7.96
N LEU A 3 10.83 70.39 8.34
CA LEU A 3 11.29 69.05 8.67
C LEU A 3 10.05 68.12 8.61
N GLU A 4 10.32 66.86 8.27
CA GLU A 4 9.55 65.62 8.32
C GLU A 4 8.21 65.53 9.11
N SER A 5 7.23 64.79 8.58
CA SER A 5 6.98 63.40 9.02
C SER A 5 5.81 62.72 8.28
N ARG A 6 6.02 61.44 7.95
CA ARG A 6 5.04 60.45 7.47
C ARG A 6 4.50 59.63 8.65
N ARG A 7 3.30 59.05 8.55
CA ARG A 7 2.82 57.97 9.44
C ARG A 7 2.09 56.85 8.68
N LYS A 8 2.59 55.62 8.81
CA LYS A 8 1.87 54.34 8.66
C LYS A 8 1.60 53.76 10.06
N LYS A 9 0.51 52.99 10.20
CA LYS A 9 0.02 52.25 11.39
C LYS A 9 0.13 50.73 11.08
N ARG A 10 0.18 49.75 12.01
CA ARG A 10 -0.07 49.68 13.47
C ARG A 10 0.39 48.29 13.98
N HIS A 11 0.95 48.22 15.20
CA HIS A 11 0.73 47.13 16.19
C HIS A 11 1.20 47.55 17.61
N LEU A 12 0.62 46.88 18.61
CA LEU A 12 1.03 46.69 20.03
C LEU A 12 0.73 47.72 21.16
N SER A 13 -0.25 47.36 22.00
CA SER A 13 -0.18 46.98 23.45
C SER A 13 0.10 47.96 24.63
N VAL A 14 -0.88 47.91 25.58
CA VAL A 14 -0.82 47.75 27.07
C VAL A 14 -0.73 48.97 28.02
N THR A 15 -1.58 48.93 29.09
CA THR A 15 -1.40 49.30 30.54
C THR A 15 -2.69 49.98 31.13
N ILE A 16 -3.58 49.32 31.93
CA ILE A 16 -3.66 48.96 33.39
C ILE A 16 -4.43 49.96 34.33
N LEU A 17 -5.47 49.40 35.01
CA LEU A 17 -6.15 49.57 36.34
C LEU A 17 -6.60 50.91 37.00
N LEU A 18 -7.82 50.88 37.61
CA LEU A 18 -8.22 51.27 39.01
C LEU A 18 -9.78 51.14 39.20
N VAL A 19 -10.37 50.15 39.90
CA VAL A 19 -10.73 49.93 41.35
C VAL A 19 -11.93 50.73 41.95
N ILE A 20 -13.09 50.03 42.04
CA ILE A 20 -14.07 49.77 43.14
C ILE A 20 -14.78 50.88 43.96
N SER A 21 -16.13 50.78 44.08
CA SER A 21 -16.94 51.05 45.32
C SER A 21 -18.43 50.57 45.25
N MET A 22 -18.80 49.61 46.13
CA MET A 22 -20.04 49.36 46.95
C MET A 22 -21.49 49.62 46.44
N LEU A 23 -22.60 49.00 46.93
CA LEU A 23 -23.07 47.69 47.48
C LEU A 23 -24.55 47.88 47.95
N ILE A 24 -25.39 46.81 47.96
CA ILE A 24 -26.67 46.54 48.73
C ILE A 24 -28.02 46.89 48.05
N SER A 25 -28.74 45.92 47.43
CA SER A 25 -29.85 45.03 47.92
C SER A 25 -31.27 45.54 47.51
N PHE A 26 -32.27 44.77 47.05
CA PHE A 26 -32.92 43.57 47.62
C PHE A 26 -33.88 42.85 46.61
N MET A 27 -34.02 41.53 46.78
CA MET A 27 -35.17 40.61 46.54
C MET A 27 -35.59 40.10 45.13
N GLY A 28 -35.49 38.76 44.94
CA GLY A 28 -36.29 37.97 43.99
C GLY A 28 -35.72 36.58 43.62
N ILE A 29 -36.09 35.53 44.38
CA ILE A 29 -36.25 34.07 44.10
C ILE A 29 -35.33 33.37 43.05
N PRO A 30 -34.68 32.22 43.38
CA PRO A 30 -33.63 31.62 42.55
C PRO A 30 -34.18 30.72 41.43
N SER A 31 -33.82 31.01 40.18
CA SER A 31 -33.61 29.99 39.15
C SER A 31 -32.11 29.71 39.09
N PHE A 32 -31.71 28.49 39.47
CA PHE A 32 -30.35 28.00 39.26
C PHE A 32 -30.10 27.84 37.76
N ALA A 33 -29.55 28.87 37.12
CA ALA A 33 -28.75 28.70 35.91
C ALA A 33 -27.31 28.53 36.38
N ALA A 34 -26.80 27.29 36.31
CA ALA A 34 -25.40 26.99 36.55
C ALA A 34 -24.56 27.69 35.48
N ASN A 35 -23.52 28.40 35.93
CA ASN A 35 -22.45 28.91 35.09
C ASN A 35 -21.74 27.72 34.43
N ASN A 36 -22.00 27.50 33.15
CA ASN A 36 -21.12 26.76 32.27
C ASN A 36 -19.93 27.66 31.92
N SER A 37 -18.90 27.64 32.76
CA SER A 37 -17.57 28.12 32.40
C SER A 37 -16.53 27.11 32.86
N GLU A 38 -16.55 25.94 32.23
CA GLU A 38 -15.41 25.02 32.05
C GLU A 38 -15.86 23.83 31.20
N MET A 39 -16.01 24.03 29.88
CA MET A 39 -15.91 22.95 28.88
C MET A 39 -15.50 23.56 27.54
N ALA A 40 -14.20 23.83 27.45
CA ALA A 40 -13.48 23.83 26.19
C ALA A 40 -12.09 23.23 26.49
N GLY A 41 -12.09 22.04 27.11
CA GLY A 41 -10.93 21.16 27.09
C GLY A 41 -10.91 20.48 25.74
N ALA A 42 -9.76 20.50 25.07
CA ALA A 42 -9.52 19.79 23.82
C ALA A 42 -10.11 18.37 23.89
N SER A 43 -10.91 17.98 22.90
CA SER A 43 -11.25 16.58 22.66
C SER A 43 -9.97 15.88 22.22
N THR A 44 -9.19 15.36 23.17
CA THR A 44 -8.26 14.27 22.85
C THR A 44 -9.13 13.10 22.39
N GLU A 45 -9.05 12.75 21.11
CA GLU A 45 -9.67 11.53 20.60
C GLU A 45 -9.28 10.36 21.50
N ARG A 46 -10.29 9.60 21.95
CA ARG A 46 -10.09 8.46 22.83
C ARG A 46 -9.51 7.31 22.01
N GLN A 47 -8.29 6.89 22.32
CA GLN A 47 -7.65 5.76 21.65
C GLN A 47 -8.16 4.44 22.24
N TYR A 48 -8.86 3.63 21.44
CA TYR A 48 -9.32 2.30 21.85
C TYR A 48 -8.20 1.26 21.76
N ARG A 49 -8.30 0.21 22.58
CA ARG A 49 -7.51 -1.01 22.40
C ARG A 49 -8.24 -1.97 21.45
N ASN A 50 -7.53 -2.51 20.48
CA ASN A 50 -7.93 -3.70 19.74
C ASN A 50 -6.89 -4.80 19.98
N VAL A 51 -7.29 -5.87 20.67
CA VAL A 51 -6.41 -6.93 21.19
C VAL A 51 -6.69 -8.26 20.50
N ALA A 52 -5.73 -8.78 19.76
CA ALA A 52 -5.82 -10.11 19.15
C ALA A 52 -5.25 -11.19 20.08
N TYR A 53 -5.97 -12.30 20.27
CA TYR A 53 -5.36 -13.53 20.79
C TYR A 53 -4.83 -14.36 19.61
N PHE A 54 -3.49 -14.46 19.52
CA PHE A 54 -2.78 -15.20 18.47
C PHE A 54 -2.21 -16.48 19.07
N THR A 55 -2.60 -17.65 18.56
CA THR A 55 -2.26 -18.91 19.21
C THR A 55 -1.02 -19.59 18.66
N SER A 56 -0.28 -20.30 19.52
CA SER A 56 0.94 -21.02 19.18
C SER A 56 0.67 -22.09 18.11
N TRP A 57 -0.43 -22.84 18.26
CA TRP A 57 -0.76 -23.96 17.38
C TRP A 57 -1.31 -23.54 16.01
N CYS A 58 -1.66 -22.27 15.79
CA CYS A 58 -2.24 -21.85 14.52
C CYS A 58 -1.26 -21.98 13.33
N GLY A 59 0.06 -22.02 13.60
CA GLY A 59 1.08 -22.25 12.57
C GLY A 59 1.25 -23.71 12.11
N TYR A 60 0.42 -24.63 12.62
CA TYR A 60 0.35 -26.02 12.15
C TYR A 60 -0.78 -26.20 11.12
N ALA A 61 -1.82 -26.96 11.46
CA ALA A 61 -2.86 -27.35 10.52
C ALA A 61 -3.75 -26.18 10.06
N ARG A 62 -3.80 -25.10 10.85
CA ARG A 62 -4.47 -23.85 10.47
C ARG A 62 -3.67 -23.02 9.47
N GLU A 63 -2.37 -23.29 9.31
CA GLU A 63 -1.45 -22.58 8.41
C GLU A 63 -1.46 -21.04 8.58
N VAL A 64 -1.69 -20.56 9.80
CA VAL A 64 -1.65 -19.13 10.15
C VAL A 64 -0.39 -18.83 10.94
N GLU A 65 0.41 -17.90 10.45
CA GLU A 65 1.70 -17.51 11.02
C GLU A 65 1.72 -16.03 11.34
N VAL A 66 2.72 -15.55 12.09
CA VAL A 66 2.82 -14.12 12.46
C VAL A 66 2.88 -13.21 11.23
N GLY A 67 3.42 -13.70 10.11
CA GLY A 67 3.42 -12.97 8.84
C GLY A 67 2.04 -12.73 8.22
N ASN A 68 0.98 -13.37 8.74
CA ASN A 68 -0.41 -13.10 8.32
C ASN A 68 -1.06 -11.96 9.10
N ILE A 69 -0.41 -11.41 10.13
CA ILE A 69 -0.93 -10.29 10.90
C ILE A 69 -0.87 -9.01 10.06
N ASN A 70 -2.01 -8.33 9.88
CA ASN A 70 -2.04 -6.94 9.48
C ASN A 70 -1.88 -6.04 10.73
N PRO A 71 -0.72 -5.39 10.92
CA PRO A 71 -0.43 -4.61 12.13
C PRO A 71 -1.17 -3.27 12.21
N ASN A 72 -1.83 -2.83 11.15
CA ASN A 72 -2.62 -1.60 11.18
C ASN A 72 -4.00 -1.81 11.81
N LEU A 73 -4.46 -3.06 11.88
CA LEU A 73 -5.76 -3.40 12.47
C LEU A 73 -5.69 -3.53 13.99
N LEU A 74 -4.49 -3.68 14.56
CA LEU A 74 -4.29 -4.08 15.95
C LEU A 74 -3.54 -3.02 16.74
N THR A 75 -3.76 -3.05 18.05
CA THR A 75 -2.95 -2.30 19.01
C THR A 75 -2.13 -3.23 19.89
N HIS A 76 -2.68 -4.40 20.22
CA HIS A 76 -2.06 -5.38 21.09
C HIS A 76 -2.21 -6.78 20.51
N ILE A 77 -1.22 -7.63 20.77
CA ILE A 77 -1.23 -9.05 20.45
C ILE A 77 -0.94 -9.82 21.74
N ASN A 78 -1.94 -10.55 22.23
CA ASN A 78 -1.77 -11.53 23.29
C ASN A 78 -1.41 -12.86 22.65
N PHE A 79 -0.15 -13.27 22.78
CA PHE A 79 0.31 -14.56 22.26
C PHE A 79 -0.09 -15.68 23.23
N ALA A 80 -0.89 -16.63 22.76
CA ALA A 80 -1.48 -17.69 23.55
C ALA A 80 -0.89 -19.06 23.16
N PHE A 81 -0.35 -19.89 24.04
CA PHE A 81 -0.14 -19.67 25.46
C PHE A 81 1.29 -20.04 25.86
N ALA A 82 1.79 -19.40 26.91
CA ALA A 82 2.82 -19.96 27.76
C ALA A 82 2.18 -20.81 28.87
N ASN A 83 2.92 -21.80 29.35
CA ASN A 83 2.49 -22.67 30.44
C ASN A 83 3.04 -22.18 31.79
N LEU A 84 2.33 -22.47 32.89
CA LEU A 84 2.77 -22.26 34.26
C LEU A 84 3.13 -23.60 34.91
N SER A 85 4.40 -23.79 35.25
CA SER A 85 4.87 -24.98 35.96
C SER A 85 4.52 -24.95 37.45
N ALA A 86 4.46 -26.12 38.09
CA ALA A 86 4.10 -26.26 39.50
C ALA A 86 5.10 -25.59 40.47
N ASP A 87 6.33 -25.34 40.02
CA ASP A 87 7.35 -24.59 40.76
C ASP A 87 7.25 -23.06 40.58
N GLY A 88 6.21 -22.60 39.88
CA GLY A 88 5.97 -21.19 39.58
C GLY A 88 6.60 -20.72 38.27
N THR A 89 7.35 -21.53 37.53
CA THR A 89 8.05 -21.06 36.32
C THR A 89 7.10 -20.90 35.12
N VAL A 90 7.12 -19.73 34.47
CA VAL A 90 6.50 -19.50 33.16
C VAL A 90 7.39 -20.06 32.04
N THR A 91 6.84 -20.94 31.20
CA THR A 91 7.59 -21.68 30.17
C THR A 91 6.97 -21.57 28.79
N VAL A 92 7.78 -21.61 27.75
CA VAL A 92 7.32 -21.65 26.34
C VAL A 92 6.45 -22.89 26.13
N GLY A 93 5.25 -22.68 25.55
CA GLY A 93 4.30 -23.75 25.32
C GLY A 93 4.81 -24.77 24.30
N ASP A 94 5.17 -24.30 23.10
CA ASP A 94 5.73 -25.14 22.05
C ASP A 94 7.05 -24.53 21.51
N PRO A 95 8.21 -24.93 22.05
CA PRO A 95 9.50 -24.39 21.62
C PRO A 95 9.77 -24.55 20.12
N TRP A 96 9.22 -25.58 19.46
CA TRP A 96 9.46 -25.78 18.04
C TRP A 96 8.85 -24.63 17.24
N ILE A 97 7.55 -24.42 17.34
CA ILE A 97 6.88 -23.40 16.53
C ILE A 97 7.11 -21.98 17.03
N ASP A 98 7.29 -21.81 18.34
CA ASP A 98 7.41 -20.48 18.94
C ASP A 98 8.83 -19.91 18.83
N THR A 99 9.87 -20.76 18.79
CA THR A 99 11.27 -20.27 18.87
C THR A 99 12.25 -20.89 17.86
N GLN A 100 11.92 -22.01 17.21
CA GLN A 100 12.89 -22.80 16.44
C GLN A 100 12.57 -22.95 14.95
N LYS A 101 11.29 -23.08 14.58
CA LYS A 101 10.84 -23.24 13.20
C LYS A 101 11.20 -21.98 12.40
N PRO A 102 11.96 -22.09 11.29
CA PRO A 102 12.26 -20.94 10.47
C PRO A 102 11.00 -20.44 9.75
N TYR A 103 10.76 -19.13 9.81
CA TYR A 103 9.71 -18.44 9.09
C TYR A 103 10.27 -17.27 8.28
N GLY A 104 9.67 -16.97 7.13
CA GLY A 104 10.09 -15.85 6.27
C GLY A 104 11.57 -15.92 5.88
N ASP A 105 12.32 -14.88 6.24
CA ASP A 105 13.76 -14.71 6.00
C ASP A 105 14.67 -15.39 7.04
N ASP A 106 14.11 -16.15 8.00
CA ASP A 106 14.90 -16.88 8.99
C ASP A 106 15.83 -17.91 8.34
N THR A 107 17.08 -17.93 8.77
CA THR A 107 18.06 -18.94 8.36
C THR A 107 18.44 -19.82 9.55
N TRP A 108 19.18 -20.90 9.28
CA TRP A 108 19.74 -21.75 10.34
C TRP A 108 20.67 -20.99 11.31
N GLN A 109 21.17 -19.81 10.91
CA GLN A 109 22.01 -18.93 11.74
C GLN A 109 21.20 -17.96 12.60
N THR A 110 19.90 -17.77 12.33
CA THR A 110 19.04 -16.91 13.16
C THR A 110 18.88 -17.52 14.55
N GLU A 111 19.23 -16.78 15.59
CA GLU A 111 19.25 -17.26 16.98
C GLU A 111 17.85 -17.47 17.57
N LEU A 112 16.94 -16.52 17.35
CA LEU A 112 15.52 -16.63 17.73
C LEU A 112 14.67 -16.65 16.46
N ARG A 113 14.09 -17.82 16.17
CA ARG A 113 13.17 -18.05 15.04
C ARG A 113 11.74 -18.20 15.58
N GLY A 114 10.88 -18.90 14.85
CA GLY A 114 9.51 -19.19 15.28
C GLY A 114 8.66 -17.94 15.40
N HIS A 115 7.46 -18.08 15.96
CA HIS A 115 6.56 -16.95 16.14
C HIS A 115 7.17 -15.83 17.00
N PHE A 116 8.00 -16.13 18.00
CA PHE A 116 8.63 -15.10 18.83
C PHE A 116 9.67 -14.29 18.05
N GLY A 117 10.46 -14.94 17.19
CA GLY A 117 11.38 -14.26 16.29
C GLY A 117 10.62 -13.32 15.34
N GLN A 118 9.50 -13.79 14.79
CA GLN A 118 8.67 -13.00 13.87
C GLN A 118 7.95 -11.85 14.57
N LEU A 119 7.42 -12.03 15.78
CA LEU A 119 6.79 -10.95 16.57
C LEU A 119 7.79 -9.85 16.92
N LYS A 120 9.04 -10.24 17.22
CA LYS A 120 10.11 -9.28 17.46
C LYS A 120 10.40 -8.42 16.22
N LYS A 121 10.42 -9.04 15.03
CA LYS A 121 10.57 -8.32 13.76
C LYS A 121 9.37 -7.42 13.47
N LEU A 122 8.15 -7.93 13.66
CA LEU A 122 6.91 -7.19 13.48
C LEU A 122 6.91 -5.91 14.33
N LYS A 123 7.24 -6.02 15.62
CA LYS A 123 7.36 -4.86 16.51
C LYS A 123 8.44 -3.87 16.11
N ALA A 124 9.56 -4.34 15.59
CA ALA A 124 10.62 -3.45 15.11
C ALA A 124 10.15 -2.62 13.89
N GLN A 125 9.30 -3.19 13.04
CA GLN A 125 8.68 -2.51 11.90
C GLN A 125 7.49 -1.64 12.31
N TYR A 126 6.73 -2.07 13.32
CA TYR A 126 5.49 -1.43 13.79
C TYR A 126 5.55 -1.16 15.30
N PRO A 127 6.25 -0.10 15.74
CA PRO A 127 6.51 0.15 17.17
C PRO A 127 5.26 0.46 18.01
N HIS A 128 4.12 0.76 17.36
CA HIS A 128 2.84 0.99 18.03
C HIS A 128 2.26 -0.30 18.62
N ILE A 129 2.54 -1.46 17.99
CA ILE A 129 2.07 -2.77 18.45
C ILE A 129 2.71 -3.13 19.80
N LYS A 130 1.87 -3.60 20.73
CA LYS A 130 2.29 -4.16 22.02
C LYS A 130 2.07 -5.66 22.04
N THR A 131 3.09 -6.44 22.38
CA THR A 131 2.95 -7.89 22.52
C THR A 131 2.92 -8.28 23.99
N LEU A 132 1.94 -9.08 24.40
CA LEU A 132 1.88 -9.70 25.72
C LEU A 132 1.95 -11.21 25.56
N ILE A 133 2.65 -11.89 26.47
CA ILE A 133 2.56 -13.35 26.57
C ILE A 133 1.38 -13.70 27.47
N SER A 134 0.42 -14.47 26.95
CA SER A 134 -0.71 -14.97 27.74
C SER A 134 -0.33 -16.31 28.38
N VAL A 135 -0.42 -16.38 29.71
CA VAL A 135 -0.04 -17.56 30.50
C VAL A 135 -1.30 -18.26 30.95
N GLY A 136 -1.42 -19.56 30.68
CA GLY A 136 -2.56 -20.37 31.09
C GLY A 136 -3.50 -20.73 29.96
N GLY A 137 -4.75 -20.25 30.07
CA GLY A 137 -5.90 -20.70 29.29
C GLY A 137 -6.55 -21.94 29.89
N TRP A 138 -7.64 -22.37 29.25
CA TRP A 138 -8.49 -23.49 29.69
C TRP A 138 -7.72 -24.74 30.15
N THR A 139 -6.77 -25.22 29.34
CA THR A 139 -6.08 -26.50 29.60
C THR A 139 -4.82 -26.39 30.45
N TRP A 140 -4.22 -25.20 30.58
CA TRP A 140 -2.96 -24.98 31.33
C TRP A 140 -3.14 -24.20 32.64
N SER A 141 -4.39 -24.01 33.08
CA SER A 141 -4.69 -23.33 34.34
C SER A 141 -4.44 -24.15 35.62
N LYS A 142 -4.07 -25.43 35.49
CA LYS A 142 -3.94 -26.39 36.61
C LYS A 142 -3.09 -25.91 37.79
N ASN A 143 -2.00 -25.20 37.53
CA ASN A 143 -1.01 -24.87 38.55
C ASN A 143 -1.27 -23.52 39.24
N PHE A 144 -2.18 -22.68 38.73
CA PHE A 144 -2.40 -21.34 39.28
C PHE A 144 -2.81 -21.36 40.75
N SER A 145 -3.79 -22.17 41.16
CA SER A 145 -4.26 -22.20 42.55
C SER A 145 -3.15 -22.56 43.55
N GLY A 146 -2.24 -23.47 43.17
CA GLY A 146 -1.09 -23.83 44.00
C GLY A 146 -0.05 -22.71 44.06
N VAL A 147 0.31 -22.15 42.91
CA VAL A 147 1.32 -21.08 42.80
C VAL A 147 0.84 -19.80 43.48
N ALA A 148 -0.42 -19.43 43.30
CA ALA A 148 -1.01 -18.23 43.87
C ALA A 148 -1.11 -18.31 45.40
N ALA A 149 -1.31 -19.50 46.00
CA ALA A 149 -1.42 -19.66 47.45
C ALA A 149 -0.07 -19.56 48.20
N ASP A 150 1.04 -19.90 47.55
CA ASP A 150 2.38 -19.93 48.17
C ASP A 150 3.21 -18.69 47.82
N GLU A 151 3.72 -17.96 48.83
CA GLU A 151 4.49 -16.73 48.61
C GLU A 151 5.79 -16.95 47.81
N ALA A 152 6.50 -18.06 48.05
CA ALA A 152 7.73 -18.35 47.35
C ALA A 152 7.44 -18.68 45.87
N LEU A 153 6.37 -19.43 45.59
CA LEU A 153 5.95 -19.74 44.23
C LEU A 153 5.41 -18.51 43.49
N ARG A 154 4.66 -17.62 44.15
CA ARG A 154 4.26 -16.33 43.58
C ARG A 154 5.46 -15.50 43.13
N LYS A 155 6.51 -15.42 43.96
CA LYS A 155 7.75 -14.70 43.64
C LYS A 155 8.52 -15.37 42.50
N ALA A 156 8.56 -16.70 42.46
CA ALA A 156 9.14 -17.45 41.35
C ALA A 156 8.38 -17.18 40.04
N CYS A 157 7.05 -17.14 40.09
CA CYS A 157 6.20 -16.77 38.96
C CYS A 157 6.47 -15.34 38.49
N ALA A 158 6.47 -14.37 39.39
CA ALA A 158 6.77 -12.98 39.06
C ALA A 158 8.14 -12.81 38.40
N GLN A 159 9.19 -13.44 38.95
CA GLN A 159 10.53 -13.35 38.37
C GLN A 159 10.62 -14.07 37.02
N SER A 160 10.07 -15.28 36.89
CA SER A 160 10.12 -16.02 35.62
C SER A 160 9.31 -15.34 34.50
N ALA A 161 8.21 -14.67 34.84
CA ALA A 161 7.45 -13.86 33.91
C ALA A 161 8.27 -12.66 33.40
N VAL A 162 9.02 -11.97 34.29
CA VAL A 162 9.98 -10.93 33.91
C VAL A 162 11.07 -11.50 32.99
N ASP A 163 11.66 -12.64 33.37
CA ASP A 163 12.72 -13.26 32.58
C ASP A 163 12.21 -13.65 31.18
N PHE A 164 10.96 -14.11 31.07
CA PHE A 164 10.32 -14.44 29.81
C PHE A 164 10.16 -13.20 28.91
N VAL A 165 9.56 -12.12 29.42
CA VAL A 165 9.31 -10.92 28.61
C VAL A 165 10.60 -10.23 28.20
N VAL A 166 11.64 -10.25 29.04
CA VAL A 166 12.96 -9.71 28.69
C VAL A 166 13.65 -10.58 27.64
N LYS A 167 13.63 -11.91 27.81
CA LYS A 167 14.30 -12.84 26.90
C LYS A 167 13.71 -12.82 25.48
N TYR A 168 12.39 -12.76 25.37
CA TYR A 168 11.68 -12.84 24.10
C TYR A 168 11.12 -11.49 23.60
N ASP A 169 11.48 -10.39 24.28
CA ASP A 169 11.11 -9.02 23.91
C ASP A 169 9.60 -8.77 23.82
N PHE A 170 8.85 -9.24 24.82
CA PHE A 170 7.44 -8.90 25.01
C PHE A 170 7.30 -7.58 25.80
N ASP A 171 6.17 -6.88 25.61
CA ASP A 171 5.81 -5.64 26.31
C ASP A 171 5.01 -5.88 27.59
N GLY A 172 4.60 -7.11 27.87
CA GLY A 172 3.86 -7.42 29.09
C GLY A 172 3.47 -8.87 29.23
N VAL A 173 2.65 -9.12 30.25
CA VAL A 173 2.14 -10.44 30.62
C VAL A 173 0.63 -10.36 30.75
N ASP A 174 -0.06 -11.34 30.20
CA ASP A 174 -1.49 -11.57 30.39
C ASP A 174 -1.68 -12.86 31.18
N LEU A 175 -2.52 -12.86 32.20
CA LEU A 175 -2.86 -14.08 32.93
C LEU A 175 -4.27 -14.55 32.61
N ASP A 176 -4.36 -15.76 32.09
CA ASP A 176 -5.62 -16.42 31.77
C ASP A 176 -5.81 -17.64 32.68
N TRP A 177 -6.31 -17.39 33.90
CA TRP A 177 -6.61 -18.42 34.89
C TRP A 177 -8.08 -18.79 34.82
N GLU A 178 -8.35 -20.01 34.36
CA GLU A 178 -9.71 -20.53 34.16
C GLU A 178 -10.05 -21.72 35.08
N TYR A 179 -10.69 -21.55 36.25
CA TYR A 179 -11.06 -20.29 36.91
C TYR A 179 -10.74 -20.34 38.41
N PRO A 180 -10.31 -19.22 39.03
CA PRO A 180 -10.18 -19.08 40.47
C PRO A 180 -11.49 -19.45 41.19
N VAL A 181 -11.39 -20.20 42.29
CA VAL A 181 -12.51 -20.62 43.16
C VAL A 181 -13.48 -21.61 42.51
N ALA A 182 -13.97 -21.34 41.30
CA ALA A 182 -14.98 -22.15 40.62
C ALA A 182 -14.42 -23.45 40.03
N GLY A 183 -13.17 -23.44 39.55
CA GLY A 183 -12.54 -24.58 38.86
C GLY A 183 -13.13 -24.80 37.45
N GLY A 184 -12.28 -24.69 36.42
CA GLY A 184 -12.63 -24.94 35.01
C GLY A 184 -12.52 -26.42 34.64
N ASP A 185 -11.52 -26.78 33.84
CA ASP A 185 -11.23 -28.14 33.34
C ASP A 185 -10.78 -29.15 34.41
N ASN A 186 -11.61 -29.38 35.44
CA ASN A 186 -11.32 -30.23 36.61
C ASN A 186 -9.98 -29.90 37.29
N ILE A 187 -9.58 -28.63 37.25
CA ILE A 187 -8.33 -28.14 37.83
C ILE A 187 -8.44 -27.94 39.36
N PRO A 188 -7.33 -27.98 40.11
CA PRO A 188 -7.33 -27.59 41.53
C PRO A 188 -7.81 -26.15 41.73
N HIS A 189 -8.68 -25.95 42.73
CA HIS A 189 -9.24 -24.65 43.10
C HIS A 189 -9.43 -24.56 44.63
N ARG A 190 -9.54 -23.34 45.17
CA ARG A 190 -9.70 -23.06 46.61
C ARG A 190 -10.62 -21.88 46.86
N PRO A 191 -11.29 -21.82 48.03
CA PRO A 191 -12.12 -20.67 48.40
C PRO A 191 -11.36 -19.34 48.46
N ASP A 192 -10.06 -19.36 48.74
CA ASP A 192 -9.18 -18.20 48.86
C ASP A 192 -8.45 -17.83 47.56
N ASP A 193 -8.71 -18.52 46.44
CA ASP A 193 -8.06 -18.26 45.15
C ASP A 193 -8.19 -16.80 44.71
N GLY A 194 -9.32 -16.14 44.97
CA GLY A 194 -9.51 -14.72 44.63
C GLY A 194 -8.55 -13.78 45.35
N ASP A 195 -8.31 -14.01 46.65
CA ASP A 195 -7.32 -13.24 47.42
C ASP A 195 -5.89 -13.58 47.00
N ASN A 196 -5.63 -14.85 46.75
CA ASN A 196 -4.34 -15.34 46.27
C ASN A 196 -4.00 -14.79 44.87
N TYR A 197 -5.00 -14.62 44.00
CA TYR A 197 -4.81 -14.05 42.68
C TYR A 197 -4.37 -12.58 42.76
N ILE A 198 -4.99 -11.78 43.64
CA ILE A 198 -4.55 -10.40 43.91
C ILE A 198 -3.09 -10.37 44.38
N LEU A 199 -2.71 -11.27 45.28
CA LEU A 199 -1.33 -11.36 45.75
C LEU A 199 -0.35 -11.75 44.63
N LEU A 200 -0.75 -12.64 43.72
CA LEU A 200 0.06 -13.01 42.56
C LEU A 200 0.24 -11.82 41.61
N LEU A 201 -0.85 -11.12 41.27
CA LEU A 201 -0.82 -9.92 40.42
C LEU A 201 0.05 -8.82 41.03
N LYS A 202 -0.01 -8.63 42.35
CA LYS A 202 0.85 -7.70 43.07
C LYS A 202 2.33 -8.03 42.89
N GLU A 203 2.73 -9.30 43.09
CA GLU A 203 4.13 -9.72 42.94
C GLU A 203 4.61 -9.53 41.50
N ILE A 204 3.79 -9.88 40.50
CA ILE A 204 4.12 -9.69 39.08
C ILE A 204 4.26 -8.19 38.75
N ARG A 205 3.30 -7.35 39.15
CA ARG A 205 3.36 -5.89 38.93
C ARG A 205 4.62 -5.28 39.53
N MET A 206 4.96 -5.66 40.76
CA MET A 206 6.17 -5.18 41.44
C MET A 206 7.44 -5.59 40.69
N ALA A 207 7.51 -6.84 40.20
CA ALA A 207 8.64 -7.32 39.42
C ALA A 207 8.77 -6.62 38.06
N LEU A 208 7.65 -6.47 37.34
CA LEU A 208 7.57 -5.73 36.07
C LEU A 208 7.94 -4.25 36.24
N ASP A 209 7.52 -3.59 37.31
CA ASP A 209 7.89 -2.19 37.60
C ASP A 209 9.37 -2.05 37.93
N ALA A 210 9.93 -3.00 38.68
CA ALA A 210 11.36 -3.02 38.98
C ALA A 210 12.20 -3.21 37.71
N GLN A 211 11.74 -4.06 36.79
CA GLN A 211 12.40 -4.25 35.49
C GLN A 211 12.21 -3.04 34.57
N GLY A 212 10.99 -2.51 34.47
CA GLY A 212 10.68 -1.33 33.67
C GLY A 212 11.49 -0.09 34.05
N LYS A 213 11.81 0.09 35.34
CA LYS A 213 12.74 1.13 35.81
C LYS A 213 14.16 0.95 35.30
N LYS A 214 14.64 -0.28 35.11
CA LYS A 214 15.97 -0.57 34.54
C LYS A 214 15.98 -0.29 33.03
N ASP A 215 14.91 -0.66 32.35
CA ASP A 215 14.83 -0.61 30.89
C ASP A 215 14.29 0.73 30.36
N GLY A 216 13.79 1.60 31.24
CA GLY A 216 13.21 2.89 30.86
C GLY A 216 11.85 2.77 30.15
N LYS A 217 11.10 1.69 30.37
CA LYS A 217 9.77 1.45 29.77
C LYS A 217 8.76 0.90 30.77
N LYS A 218 7.46 1.08 30.49
CA LYS A 218 6.39 0.43 31.26
C LYS A 218 6.06 -0.92 30.63
N TYR A 219 6.12 -1.98 31.43
CA TYR A 219 5.58 -3.27 31.05
C TYR A 219 4.09 -3.39 31.44
N LEU A 220 3.29 -3.97 30.55
CA LEU A 220 1.86 -4.16 30.74
C LEU A 220 1.56 -5.41 31.55
N LEU A 221 0.49 -5.36 32.36
CA LEU A 221 -0.08 -6.52 33.04
C LEU A 221 -1.59 -6.53 32.83
N SER A 222 -2.11 -7.58 32.20
CA SER A 222 -3.55 -7.79 32.00
C SER A 222 -3.99 -9.17 32.48
N ILE A 223 -5.30 -9.39 32.47
CA ILE A 223 -5.89 -10.72 32.63
C ILE A 223 -6.97 -10.93 31.58
N ALA A 224 -7.24 -12.21 31.27
CA ALA A 224 -8.52 -12.64 30.74
C ALA A 224 -9.49 -12.88 31.91
N GLY A 225 -10.56 -12.09 31.99
CA GLY A 225 -11.58 -12.18 33.02
C GLY A 225 -12.82 -12.93 32.53
N ALA A 226 -13.33 -13.88 33.31
CA ALA A 226 -14.47 -14.69 32.87
C ALA A 226 -15.78 -13.90 32.84
N ALA A 227 -16.71 -14.30 31.98
CA ALA A 227 -18.02 -13.67 31.87
C ALA A 227 -19.05 -14.10 32.92
N SER A 228 -18.69 -15.04 33.79
CA SER A 228 -19.58 -15.50 34.85
C SER A 228 -19.69 -14.46 35.99
N PRO A 229 -20.90 -14.18 36.50
CA PRO A 229 -21.10 -13.35 37.70
C PRO A 229 -20.35 -13.87 38.92
N GLN A 230 -20.19 -15.19 39.02
CA GLN A 230 -19.41 -15.81 40.09
C GLN A 230 -17.94 -15.40 40.02
N PHE A 231 -17.36 -15.19 38.83
CA PHE A 231 -15.97 -14.72 38.72
C PHE A 231 -15.80 -13.33 39.32
N VAL A 232 -16.69 -12.38 38.98
CA VAL A 232 -16.68 -11.02 39.55
C VAL A 232 -16.77 -11.06 41.07
N ALA A 233 -17.68 -11.90 41.61
CA ALA A 233 -17.85 -12.09 43.04
C ALA A 233 -16.64 -12.74 43.72
N ASN A 234 -16.04 -13.75 43.09
CA ASN A 234 -14.93 -14.53 43.65
C ASN A 234 -13.60 -13.77 43.59
N CYS A 235 -13.31 -13.08 42.49
CA CYS A 235 -12.01 -12.50 42.19
C CYS A 235 -11.81 -11.08 42.72
N LYS A 236 -12.86 -10.42 43.27
CA LYS A 236 -12.78 -9.04 43.78
C LYS A 236 -12.14 -8.09 42.76
N VAL A 237 -12.62 -8.14 41.52
CA VAL A 237 -11.99 -7.56 40.31
C VAL A 237 -11.57 -6.09 40.44
N ALA A 238 -12.29 -5.26 41.19
CA ALA A 238 -11.88 -3.87 41.45
C ALA A 238 -10.58 -3.74 42.25
N SER A 239 -10.27 -4.70 43.13
CA SER A 239 -9.00 -4.74 43.87
C SER A 239 -7.82 -5.14 42.97
N MET A 240 -8.07 -5.98 41.95
CA MET A 240 -7.05 -6.38 40.98
C MET A 240 -6.55 -5.20 40.14
N MET A 241 -7.42 -4.24 39.83
CA MET A 241 -7.08 -3.05 39.06
C MET A 241 -6.01 -2.14 39.69
N GLN A 242 -5.64 -2.35 40.95
CA GLN A 242 -4.46 -1.70 41.54
C GLN A 242 -3.14 -2.14 40.88
N TYR A 243 -3.15 -3.31 40.23
CA TYR A 243 -1.98 -3.95 39.64
C TYR A 243 -2.11 -4.13 38.12
N LEU A 244 -3.33 -4.14 37.59
CA LEU A 244 -3.61 -4.33 36.17
C LEU A 244 -3.64 -3.02 35.39
N ASP A 245 -3.26 -3.11 34.13
CA ASP A 245 -3.47 -2.06 33.13
C ASP A 245 -4.89 -2.10 32.56
N TYR A 246 -5.42 -3.30 32.29
CA TYR A 246 -6.78 -3.53 31.80
C TYR A 246 -7.20 -5.00 31.99
N ILE A 247 -8.48 -5.29 31.79
CA ILE A 247 -9.06 -6.64 31.77
C ILE A 247 -9.65 -6.90 30.37
N ASN A 248 -9.26 -8.03 29.77
CA ASN A 248 -9.93 -8.58 28.60
C ASN A 248 -11.09 -9.45 29.10
N VAL A 249 -12.34 -9.01 28.97
CA VAL A 249 -13.49 -9.78 29.49
C VAL A 249 -13.95 -10.78 28.44
N MET A 250 -13.90 -12.07 28.76
CA MET A 250 -14.27 -13.17 27.86
C MET A 250 -15.80 -13.29 27.74
N THR A 251 -16.45 -12.26 27.18
CA THR A 251 -17.91 -12.16 26.98
C THR A 251 -18.43 -13.09 25.88
N TYR A 252 -18.08 -14.36 25.99
CA TYR A 252 -18.41 -15.44 25.07
C TYR A 252 -18.37 -16.78 25.77
N ASP A 253 -18.66 -17.86 25.03
CA ASP A 253 -18.86 -19.20 25.57
C ASP A 253 -19.92 -19.24 26.68
N TYR A 254 -20.96 -18.40 26.58
CA TYR A 254 -22.12 -18.50 27.48
C TYR A 254 -22.89 -19.79 27.25
N HIS A 255 -22.96 -20.22 25.98
CA HIS A 255 -23.60 -21.45 25.55
C HIS A 255 -22.77 -22.16 24.49
N GLY A 256 -22.80 -23.48 24.52
CA GLY A 256 -22.06 -24.31 23.59
C GLY A 256 -22.48 -25.76 23.67
N ALA A 257 -21.66 -26.64 23.10
CA ALA A 257 -21.97 -28.07 23.00
C ALA A 257 -22.15 -28.80 24.33
N TRP A 258 -21.76 -28.20 25.46
CA TRP A 258 -22.07 -28.71 26.81
C TRP A 258 -23.54 -28.57 27.18
N ASP A 259 -24.30 -27.71 26.49
CA ASP A 259 -25.74 -27.54 26.70
C ASP A 259 -26.56 -28.53 25.88
N THR A 260 -27.65 -29.02 26.46
CA THR A 260 -28.63 -29.86 25.75
C THR A 260 -29.63 -29.05 24.91
N THR A 261 -29.58 -27.73 25.00
CA THR A 261 -30.51 -26.81 24.35
C THR A 261 -29.73 -25.80 23.54
N THR A 262 -30.12 -25.61 22.27
CA THR A 262 -29.52 -24.61 21.38
C THR A 262 -29.74 -23.21 21.93
N ASN A 263 -28.67 -22.41 21.92
CA ASN A 263 -28.69 -21.06 22.44
C ASN A 263 -27.56 -20.23 21.79
N HIS A 264 -27.49 -18.95 22.10
CA HIS A 264 -26.52 -18.02 21.56
C HIS A 264 -25.18 -18.13 22.27
N VAL A 265 -24.07 -18.22 21.53
CA VAL A 265 -22.73 -18.34 22.11
C VAL A 265 -22.25 -17.06 22.80
N THR A 266 -22.70 -15.89 22.34
CA THR A 266 -22.31 -14.57 22.85
C THR A 266 -23.41 -13.50 22.71
N PRO A 267 -24.61 -13.70 23.28
CA PRO A 267 -25.71 -12.76 23.12
C PRO A 267 -25.40 -11.40 23.75
N LEU A 268 -25.63 -10.30 23.01
CA LEU A 268 -25.43 -8.95 23.55
C LEU A 268 -26.40 -8.67 24.70
N TYR A 269 -27.68 -9.02 24.50
CA TYR A 269 -28.74 -8.92 25.50
C TYR A 269 -29.42 -10.28 25.71
N ASP A 270 -30.08 -10.45 26.85
CA ASP A 270 -30.86 -11.65 27.15
C ASP A 270 -32.11 -11.74 26.27
N GLY A 271 -32.04 -12.54 25.20
CA GLY A 271 -33.17 -12.84 24.32
C GLY A 271 -34.02 -14.03 24.77
N SER A 272 -33.68 -14.67 25.89
CA SER A 272 -34.36 -15.90 26.34
C SER A 272 -35.61 -15.60 27.16
N SER A 273 -36.58 -16.51 27.11
CA SER A 273 -37.78 -16.41 27.97
C SER A 273 -37.56 -16.88 29.41
N THR A 274 -36.40 -17.51 29.70
CA THR A 274 -36.07 -18.15 30.99
C THR A 274 -34.91 -17.50 31.72
N SER A 275 -34.43 -16.36 31.21
CA SER A 275 -33.19 -15.68 31.55
C SER A 275 -31.91 -16.44 31.21
N SER A 276 -30.96 -15.76 30.57
CA SER A 276 -29.71 -16.28 30.03
C SER A 276 -28.58 -15.27 30.25
N LEU A 277 -27.35 -15.75 30.43
CA LEU A 277 -26.20 -14.85 30.52
C LEU A 277 -25.99 -14.09 29.21
N CYS A 278 -25.64 -12.81 29.30
CA CYS A 278 -25.39 -11.95 28.15
C CYS A 278 -24.23 -10.98 28.39
N VAL A 279 -23.72 -10.40 27.29
CA VAL A 279 -22.58 -9.47 27.29
C VAL A 279 -22.88 -8.24 28.13
N ALA A 280 -24.06 -7.63 27.96
CA ALA A 280 -24.40 -6.38 28.64
C ALA A 280 -24.41 -6.54 30.16
N ASP A 281 -25.08 -7.57 30.67
CA ASP A 281 -25.15 -7.85 32.11
C ASP A 281 -23.75 -8.13 32.68
N THR A 282 -22.93 -8.90 31.95
CA THR A 282 -21.56 -9.21 32.36
C THR A 282 -20.73 -7.94 32.54
N ILE A 283 -20.72 -7.06 31.54
CA ILE A 283 -19.95 -5.80 31.60
C ILE A 283 -20.47 -4.90 32.72
N GLU A 284 -21.79 -4.80 32.88
CA GLU A 284 -22.39 -4.06 33.98
C GLU A 284 -21.97 -4.60 35.35
N GLU A 285 -21.83 -5.90 35.53
CA GLU A 285 -21.38 -6.50 36.79
C GLU A 285 -19.94 -6.13 37.15
N TYR A 286 -19.02 -6.14 36.18
CA TYR A 286 -17.66 -5.64 36.39
C TYR A 286 -17.64 -4.17 36.80
N ILE A 287 -18.48 -3.34 36.16
CA ILE A 287 -18.61 -1.92 36.47
C ILE A 287 -19.22 -1.72 37.87
N LYS A 288 -20.30 -2.44 38.19
CA LYS A 288 -20.96 -2.43 39.51
C LYS A 288 -20.01 -2.88 40.63
N ALA A 289 -19.10 -3.81 40.33
CA ALA A 289 -18.05 -4.24 41.25
C ALA A 289 -16.94 -3.20 41.46
N GLY A 290 -16.90 -2.12 40.65
CA GLY A 290 -16.02 -0.97 40.82
C GLY A 290 -14.88 -0.86 39.80
N VAL A 291 -14.88 -1.67 38.74
CA VAL A 291 -13.93 -1.51 37.63
C VAL A 291 -14.36 -0.34 36.74
N LYS A 292 -13.42 0.50 36.32
CA LYS A 292 -13.76 1.62 35.44
C LYS A 292 -14.03 1.07 34.03
N PRO A 293 -15.06 1.57 33.32
CA PRO A 293 -15.34 1.16 31.95
C PRO A 293 -14.11 1.23 31.03
N ALA A 294 -13.32 2.30 31.13
CA ALA A 294 -12.11 2.50 30.32
C ALA A 294 -11.00 1.45 30.51
N ASP A 295 -11.07 0.65 31.57
CA ASP A 295 -10.10 -0.40 31.89
C ASP A 295 -10.59 -1.80 31.44
N LEU A 296 -11.79 -1.89 30.85
CA LEU A 296 -12.38 -3.12 30.33
C LEU A 296 -12.28 -3.15 28.80
N ASN A 297 -11.89 -4.30 28.25
CA ASN A 297 -12.02 -4.58 26.82
C ASN A 297 -13.11 -5.64 26.62
N LEU A 298 -14.03 -5.38 25.68
CA LEU A 298 -15.13 -6.28 25.34
C LEU A 298 -14.63 -7.51 24.57
N GLY A 299 -15.04 -8.71 24.96
CA GLY A 299 -14.73 -9.96 24.27
C GLY A 299 -15.62 -10.21 23.06
N LEU A 300 -14.99 -10.40 21.90
CA LEU A 300 -15.62 -10.78 20.63
C LEU A 300 -15.15 -12.19 20.23
N VAL A 301 -16.00 -12.93 19.52
CA VAL A 301 -15.63 -14.28 19.01
C VAL A 301 -15.58 -14.29 17.50
N PHE A 302 -14.57 -14.95 16.97
CA PHE A 302 -14.43 -15.23 15.54
C PHE A 302 -14.71 -16.70 15.23
N TYR A 303 -15.47 -17.39 16.08
CA TYR A 303 -15.90 -18.76 15.87
C TYR A 303 -17.37 -18.91 16.27
N GLY A 304 -17.99 -19.99 15.83
CA GLY A 304 -19.31 -20.42 16.25
C GLY A 304 -19.29 -21.71 17.06
N LYS A 305 -20.36 -21.92 17.84
CA LYS A 305 -20.64 -23.18 18.54
C LYS A 305 -21.86 -23.86 17.93
N GLY A 306 -21.81 -25.20 17.80
CA GLY A 306 -22.86 -25.96 17.11
C GLY A 306 -23.46 -27.15 17.84
N TRP A 307 -24.70 -27.47 17.47
CA TRP A 307 -25.47 -28.59 17.96
C TRP A 307 -26.02 -29.40 16.79
N ILE A 308 -26.12 -30.71 16.97
CA ILE A 308 -26.74 -31.65 16.05
C ILE A 308 -28.02 -32.24 16.62
N ASN A 309 -28.75 -32.98 15.78
CA ASN A 309 -30.01 -33.64 16.13
C ASN A 309 -31.09 -32.67 16.62
N VAL A 310 -30.99 -31.40 16.21
CA VAL A 310 -31.93 -30.35 16.54
C VAL A 310 -33.19 -30.54 15.70
N LYS A 311 -34.32 -30.82 16.35
CA LYS A 311 -35.59 -31.08 15.65
C LYS A 311 -36.55 -29.90 15.80
N ASP A 312 -36.72 -29.17 14.71
CA ASP A 312 -37.68 -28.08 14.60
C ASP A 312 -38.25 -27.98 13.17
N PRO A 313 -39.19 -28.86 12.79
CA PRO A 313 -39.59 -29.05 11.39
C PRO A 313 -40.28 -27.83 10.74
N ASN A 314 -40.66 -26.81 11.52
CA ASN A 314 -41.29 -25.58 11.03
C ASN A 314 -40.74 -24.32 11.72
N GLY A 315 -39.56 -24.38 12.34
CA GLY A 315 -39.00 -23.27 13.09
C GLY A 315 -37.52 -23.03 12.78
N SER A 316 -36.89 -22.17 13.56
CA SER A 316 -35.52 -21.72 13.34
C SER A 316 -34.47 -22.56 14.11
N GLY A 317 -34.90 -23.52 14.92
CA GLY A 317 -33.97 -24.36 15.69
C GLY A 317 -33.42 -23.70 16.95
N LEU A 318 -33.73 -22.42 17.23
CA LEU A 318 -33.34 -21.71 18.45
C LEU A 318 -34.17 -22.15 19.66
N PHE A 319 -33.53 -22.34 20.82
CA PHE A 319 -34.14 -22.84 22.06
C PHE A 319 -34.79 -24.22 21.91
N LYS A 320 -34.12 -25.11 21.18
CA LYS A 320 -34.55 -26.48 20.93
C LYS A 320 -33.54 -27.47 21.47
N ASN A 321 -34.02 -28.67 21.79
CA ASN A 321 -33.15 -29.73 22.24
C ASN A 321 -32.23 -30.18 21.11
N GLY A 322 -30.95 -30.32 21.42
CA GLY A 322 -29.91 -30.80 20.53
C GLY A 322 -28.89 -31.64 21.29
N SER A 323 -27.79 -31.97 20.63
CA SER A 323 -26.63 -32.63 21.23
C SER A 323 -25.37 -31.96 20.71
N ALA A 324 -24.28 -32.03 21.48
CA ALA A 324 -22.96 -31.62 21.05
C ALA A 324 -22.67 -32.11 19.62
N ALA A 325 -22.34 -31.20 18.71
CA ALA A 325 -21.81 -31.61 17.41
C ALA A 325 -20.44 -32.28 17.62
N THR A 326 -20.24 -33.49 17.11
CA THR A 326 -18.91 -34.13 17.13
C THR A 326 -18.06 -33.57 16.00
N SER A 327 -16.75 -33.46 16.15
CA SER A 327 -15.85 -33.04 15.06
C SER A 327 -15.89 -34.01 13.87
N ALA A 328 -16.23 -35.28 14.12
CA ALA A 328 -16.39 -36.30 13.09
C ALA A 328 -17.56 -35.94 12.14
N GLY A 329 -17.21 -35.66 10.88
CA GLY A 329 -18.17 -35.41 9.79
C GLY A 329 -18.26 -33.95 9.31
N TYR A 330 -17.60 -33.01 9.99
CA TYR A 330 -17.45 -31.62 9.55
C TYR A 330 -16.10 -31.41 8.85
N GLY A 331 -16.07 -30.52 7.86
CA GLY A 331 -14.97 -30.34 6.90
C GLY A 331 -13.75 -29.57 7.44
N TYR A 332 -13.09 -28.81 6.56
CA TYR A 332 -12.03 -27.88 6.95
C TYR A 332 -12.56 -26.83 7.95
N GLY A 333 -11.72 -26.24 8.81
CA GLY A 333 -12.15 -25.16 9.73
C GLY A 333 -12.90 -25.59 11.01
N THR A 334 -13.09 -26.90 11.22
CA THR A 334 -13.57 -27.47 12.48
C THR A 334 -12.45 -28.26 13.16
N TRP A 335 -11.83 -27.67 14.19
CA TRP A 335 -10.65 -28.23 14.88
C TRP A 335 -10.99 -28.98 16.16
N GLU A 336 -12.13 -28.64 16.75
CA GLU A 336 -12.73 -29.27 17.91
C GLU A 336 -14.20 -29.59 17.58
N GLY A 337 -14.76 -30.62 18.21
CA GLY A 337 -16.19 -30.90 18.04
C GLY A 337 -17.03 -29.69 18.41
N ALA A 338 -17.96 -29.33 17.52
CA ALA A 338 -18.88 -28.22 17.71
C ALA A 338 -18.26 -26.82 17.74
N SER A 339 -17.00 -26.63 17.32
CA SER A 339 -16.40 -25.30 17.17
C SER A 339 -16.05 -25.06 15.70
N PHE A 340 -16.60 -23.99 15.14
CA PHE A 340 -16.51 -23.67 13.71
C PHE A 340 -15.81 -22.33 13.55
N ASP A 341 -14.68 -22.28 12.85
CA ASP A 341 -14.01 -21.01 12.56
C ASP A 341 -14.94 -20.10 11.71
N TYR A 342 -14.93 -18.79 11.94
CA TYR A 342 -15.76 -17.85 11.17
C TYR A 342 -15.51 -17.93 9.67
N TRP A 343 -14.24 -17.99 9.24
CA TRP A 343 -13.90 -18.12 7.81
C TRP A 343 -14.57 -19.35 7.18
N ASP A 344 -14.68 -20.46 7.92
CA ASP A 344 -15.34 -21.67 7.44
C ASP A 344 -16.86 -21.55 7.49
N ILE A 345 -17.43 -20.91 8.53
CA ILE A 345 -18.87 -20.61 8.60
C ILE A 345 -19.31 -19.83 7.36
N GLU A 346 -18.60 -18.74 7.04
CA GLU A 346 -18.86 -17.90 5.88
C GLU A 346 -18.70 -18.69 4.57
N GLU A 347 -17.61 -19.44 4.43
CA GLU A 347 -17.28 -20.15 3.19
C GLU A 347 -18.18 -21.37 2.96
N ASN A 348 -18.60 -22.11 3.99
CA ASN A 348 -19.18 -23.44 3.80
C ASN A 348 -20.60 -23.61 4.36
N TYR A 349 -21.09 -22.67 5.17
CA TYR A 349 -22.37 -22.82 5.86
C TYR A 349 -23.38 -21.73 5.49
N VAL A 350 -23.00 -20.45 5.44
CA VAL A 350 -23.97 -19.37 5.17
C VAL A 350 -24.62 -19.54 3.79
N GLY A 351 -25.93 -19.86 3.76
CA GLY A 351 -26.69 -20.06 2.52
C GLY A 351 -26.34 -21.33 1.75
N LYS A 352 -25.54 -22.24 2.32
CA LYS A 352 -25.05 -23.48 1.68
C LYS A 352 -25.60 -24.70 2.41
N ASN A 353 -25.65 -25.86 1.74
CA ASN A 353 -26.03 -27.15 2.37
C ASN A 353 -27.34 -27.11 3.21
N ASN A 354 -28.34 -26.35 2.73
CA ASN A 354 -29.62 -26.07 3.40
C ASN A 354 -29.55 -25.26 4.70
N TYR A 355 -28.37 -24.77 5.11
CA TYR A 355 -28.28 -23.83 6.22
C TYR A 355 -28.89 -22.49 5.83
N VAL A 356 -29.80 -22.03 6.67
CA VAL A 356 -30.44 -20.72 6.57
C VAL A 356 -29.94 -19.86 7.72
N ARG A 357 -29.52 -18.62 7.40
CA ARG A 357 -29.19 -17.61 8.42
C ARG A 357 -30.48 -17.03 8.99
N TYR A 358 -30.56 -17.05 10.31
CA TYR A 358 -31.60 -16.41 11.10
C TYR A 358 -30.98 -15.33 11.99
N TRP A 359 -31.82 -14.39 12.42
CA TRP A 359 -31.45 -13.28 13.29
C TRP A 359 -32.35 -13.25 14.52
N ASP A 360 -31.75 -13.21 15.70
CA ASP A 360 -32.45 -12.87 16.95
C ASP A 360 -32.23 -11.39 17.25
N ASP A 361 -33.26 -10.59 16.99
CA ASP A 361 -33.17 -9.14 17.17
C ASP A 361 -33.14 -8.70 18.64
N THR A 362 -33.56 -9.56 19.58
CA THR A 362 -33.46 -9.23 21.00
C THR A 362 -32.03 -9.45 21.47
N ALA A 363 -31.46 -10.62 21.15
CA ALA A 363 -30.09 -10.96 21.54
C ALA A 363 -29.02 -10.26 20.71
N LYS A 364 -29.38 -9.70 19.54
CA LYS A 364 -28.49 -9.18 18.50
C LYS A 364 -27.49 -10.23 18.01
N MET A 365 -28.00 -11.43 17.72
CA MET A 365 -27.19 -12.58 17.35
C MET A 365 -27.67 -13.27 16.08
N PRO A 366 -26.77 -13.60 15.14
CA PRO A 366 -27.06 -14.49 14.05
C PRO A 366 -26.91 -15.95 14.46
N TYR A 367 -27.58 -16.83 13.73
CA TYR A 367 -27.37 -18.26 13.82
C TYR A 367 -27.78 -18.96 12.52
N LEU A 368 -27.22 -20.13 12.27
CA LEU A 368 -27.53 -20.98 11.13
C LEU A 368 -28.32 -22.19 11.57
N TYR A 369 -29.31 -22.59 10.78
CA TYR A 369 -30.04 -23.84 10.98
C TYR A 369 -30.41 -24.50 9.65
N ASN A 370 -30.19 -25.81 9.53
CA ASN A 370 -30.48 -26.57 8.30
C ASN A 370 -31.56 -27.66 8.45
N GLY A 371 -32.32 -27.63 9.56
CA GLY A 371 -33.29 -28.68 9.88
C GLY A 371 -32.77 -29.80 10.80
N SER A 372 -31.47 -29.80 11.11
CA SER A 372 -30.84 -30.78 12.02
C SER A 372 -29.65 -30.21 12.80
N THR A 373 -28.85 -29.36 12.18
CA THR A 373 -27.67 -28.71 12.77
C THR A 373 -27.96 -27.24 13.00
N PHE A 374 -27.63 -26.75 14.19
CA PHE A 374 -27.73 -25.36 14.61
C PHE A 374 -26.32 -24.83 14.92
N ILE A 375 -25.97 -23.63 14.45
CA ILE A 375 -24.68 -22.98 14.72
C ILE A 375 -24.94 -21.53 15.16
N SER A 376 -24.52 -21.14 16.35
CA SER A 376 -24.50 -19.73 16.80
C SER A 376 -23.10 -19.18 16.67
N TYR A 377 -22.97 -17.95 16.16
CA TYR A 377 -21.70 -17.30 15.83
C TYR A 377 -21.88 -15.77 15.84
N ASP A 378 -20.79 -15.00 15.75
CA ASP A 378 -20.83 -13.57 15.44
C ASP A 378 -20.54 -13.35 13.94
N ASP A 379 -21.22 -12.38 13.33
CA ASP A 379 -20.84 -11.76 12.06
C ASP A 379 -20.73 -10.23 12.19
N LYS A 380 -20.48 -9.53 11.07
CA LYS A 380 -20.36 -8.06 11.06
C LYS A 380 -21.57 -7.36 11.68
N GLU A 381 -22.79 -7.88 11.51
CA GLU A 381 -24.00 -7.27 12.05
C GLU A 381 -24.01 -7.31 13.58
N SER A 382 -23.80 -8.49 14.18
CA SER A 382 -23.72 -8.64 15.65
C SER A 382 -22.52 -7.91 16.26
N LEU A 383 -21.36 -7.95 15.59
CA LEU A 383 -20.18 -7.21 16.07
C LEU A 383 -20.41 -5.70 16.05
N GLY A 384 -21.15 -5.18 15.05
CA GLY A 384 -21.51 -3.76 14.99
C GLY A 384 -22.27 -3.32 16.24
N TYR A 385 -23.32 -4.07 16.63
CA TYR A 385 -24.06 -3.78 17.85
C TYR A 385 -23.22 -3.88 19.13
N LYS A 386 -22.31 -4.85 19.20
CA LYS A 386 -21.40 -5.02 20.35
C LYS A 386 -20.39 -3.87 20.46
N ILE A 387 -19.86 -3.40 19.34
CA ILE A 387 -18.93 -2.28 19.31
C ILE A 387 -19.66 -0.97 19.65
N ASP A 388 -20.88 -0.78 19.15
CA ASP A 388 -21.70 0.37 19.54
C ASP A 388 -21.98 0.36 21.05
N TYR A 389 -22.30 -0.80 21.63
CA TYR A 389 -22.45 -0.97 23.08
C TYR A 389 -21.15 -0.66 23.85
N LEU A 390 -20.00 -1.18 23.38
CA LEU A 390 -18.68 -0.87 23.93
C LEU A 390 -18.43 0.64 23.98
N MET A 391 -18.77 1.36 22.91
CA MET A 391 -18.62 2.82 22.85
C MET A 391 -19.58 3.54 23.78
N GLU A 392 -20.86 3.14 23.81
CA GLU A 392 -21.90 3.72 24.67
C GLU A 392 -21.53 3.59 26.15
N MET A 393 -21.04 2.43 26.56
CA MET A 393 -20.59 2.17 27.92
C MET A 393 -19.25 2.83 28.23
N GLY A 394 -18.59 3.43 27.24
CA GLY A 394 -17.29 4.05 27.38
C GLY A 394 -16.22 3.05 27.79
N LEU A 395 -16.22 1.87 27.19
CA LEU A 395 -15.21 0.83 27.43
C LEU A 395 -13.83 1.21 26.84
N GLY A 396 -12.79 0.50 27.25
CA GLY A 396 -11.41 0.74 26.82
C GLY A 396 -11.07 0.22 25.44
N GLY A 397 -11.88 -0.67 24.88
CA GLY A 397 -11.63 -1.30 23.58
C GLY A 397 -12.25 -2.69 23.47
N ALA A 398 -11.76 -3.48 22.52
CA ALA A 398 -12.17 -4.85 22.28
C ALA A 398 -10.98 -5.81 22.33
N MET A 399 -11.27 -7.07 22.58
CA MET A 399 -10.40 -8.21 22.36
C MET A 399 -11.16 -9.28 21.57
N PHE A 400 -10.48 -10.07 20.73
CA PHE A 400 -11.12 -11.19 20.03
C PHE A 400 -10.38 -12.53 20.17
N TRP A 401 -11.15 -13.63 20.24
CA TRP A 401 -10.67 -15.01 20.25
C TRP A 401 -11.23 -15.80 19.04
N GLU A 402 -10.42 -16.52 18.25
CA GLU A 402 -8.97 -16.40 18.09
C GLU A 402 -8.64 -15.88 16.68
N PHE A 403 -7.46 -15.27 16.54
CA PHE A 403 -7.00 -14.63 15.30
C PHE A 403 -7.15 -15.54 14.07
N SER A 404 -6.80 -16.82 14.18
CA SER A 404 -6.85 -17.76 13.05
C SER A 404 -8.26 -18.16 12.61
N CYS A 405 -9.28 -17.93 13.44
CA CYS A 405 -10.66 -18.25 13.07
C CYS A 405 -11.26 -17.24 12.08
N ASP A 406 -10.58 -16.11 11.86
CA ASP A 406 -10.85 -15.15 10.80
C ASP A 406 -9.59 -14.89 9.96
N LYS A 407 -9.03 -15.96 9.40
CA LYS A 407 -7.79 -15.90 8.59
C LYS A 407 -7.94 -15.03 7.32
N ASN A 408 -9.18 -14.75 6.92
CA ASN A 408 -9.52 -13.89 5.78
C ASN A 408 -9.64 -12.40 6.16
N LEU A 409 -9.42 -12.05 7.43
CA LEU A 409 -9.44 -10.70 8.00
C LEU A 409 -10.80 -9.96 7.98
N VAL A 410 -11.88 -10.65 7.62
CA VAL A 410 -13.21 -10.06 7.40
C VAL A 410 -13.80 -9.39 8.64
N LEU A 411 -13.71 -10.04 9.79
CA LEU A 411 -14.15 -9.49 11.07
C LEU A 411 -13.07 -8.60 11.70
N GLN A 412 -11.80 -8.91 11.49
CA GLN A 412 -10.67 -8.11 11.98
C GLN A 412 -10.70 -6.67 11.44
N GLU A 413 -10.86 -6.52 10.13
CA GLU A 413 -10.95 -5.20 9.49
C GLU A 413 -12.18 -4.43 9.96
N PHE A 414 -13.34 -5.10 10.00
CA PHE A 414 -14.58 -4.51 10.47
C PHE A 414 -14.47 -3.97 11.91
N VAL A 415 -13.86 -4.74 12.81
CA VAL A 415 -13.65 -4.31 14.20
C VAL A 415 -12.68 -3.13 14.27
N ALA A 416 -11.56 -3.20 13.55
CA ALA A 416 -10.53 -2.14 13.56
C ALA A 416 -11.05 -0.82 13.00
N ASP A 417 -11.79 -0.87 11.89
CA ASP A 417 -12.44 0.27 11.26
C ASP A 417 -13.45 0.91 12.23
N ARG A 418 -14.36 0.10 12.77
CA ARG A 418 -15.38 0.62 13.68
C ARG A 418 -14.78 1.25 14.93
N LEU A 419 -13.67 0.73 15.44
CA LEU A 419 -12.94 1.30 16.58
C LEU A 419 -12.02 2.49 16.22
N GLY A 420 -11.90 2.86 14.94
CA GLY A 420 -11.02 3.95 14.50
C GLY A 420 -9.54 3.68 14.74
N ILE A 421 -9.12 2.41 14.72
CA ILE A 421 -7.72 2.01 14.91
C ILE A 421 -6.87 2.33 13.68
N ASN A 422 -7.52 2.44 12.51
CA ASN A 422 -6.92 2.78 11.22
C ASN A 422 -6.34 4.22 11.16
N ASN A 423 -6.29 4.97 12.28
CA ASN A 423 -5.79 6.35 12.37
C ASN A 423 -4.25 6.48 12.38
N GLY A 424 -3.56 5.71 11.53
CA GLY A 424 -2.29 6.11 10.94
C GLY A 424 -2.56 6.56 9.51
N GLU A 425 -2.98 7.82 9.32
CA GLU A 425 -3.33 8.42 8.02
C GLU A 425 -4.22 7.53 7.13
N ILE A 426 -5.52 7.51 7.43
CA ILE A 426 -6.54 7.32 6.38
C ILE A 426 -6.43 8.54 5.46
N VAL A 427 -5.78 8.32 4.32
CA VAL A 427 -6.10 9.03 3.08
C VAL A 427 -7.59 8.78 2.85
N ASP A 428 -8.37 9.86 2.70
CA ASP A 428 -9.82 9.86 2.48
C ASP A 428 -10.35 8.56 1.86
N GLU A 429 -11.40 7.97 2.45
CA GLU A 429 -12.21 6.94 1.80
C GLU A 429 -12.49 7.37 0.35
N PRO A 430 -12.10 6.61 -0.67
CA PRO A 430 -12.80 6.72 -1.92
C PRO A 430 -14.17 6.07 -1.70
N GLU A 431 -15.21 6.84 -2.03
CA GLU A 431 -16.52 6.29 -2.35
C GLU A 431 -16.37 4.98 -3.12
N THR A 432 -17.19 3.97 -2.77
CA THR A 432 -17.31 2.67 -3.44
C THR A 432 -16.86 2.73 -4.91
N PRO A 433 -15.81 2.01 -5.33
CA PRO A 433 -15.43 2.01 -6.72
C PRO A 433 -16.61 1.50 -7.56
N PRO A 434 -16.80 2.02 -8.78
CA PRO A 434 -17.78 1.47 -9.70
C PRO A 434 -17.55 -0.03 -9.86
N VAL A 435 -18.63 -0.81 -9.94
CA VAL A 435 -18.72 -2.28 -10.10
C VAL A 435 -18.02 -2.81 -11.38
N ASP A 436 -17.22 -2.00 -12.08
CA ASP A 436 -16.65 -2.25 -13.41
C ASP A 436 -15.11 -2.30 -13.45
N VAL A 437 -14.39 -2.21 -12.32
CA VAL A 437 -12.91 -2.28 -12.28
C VAL A 437 -12.46 -3.58 -11.59
N LYS A 438 -11.81 -4.48 -12.33
CA LYS A 438 -11.20 -5.71 -11.79
C LYS A 438 -9.77 -5.42 -11.32
N TYR A 439 -9.19 -6.21 -10.42
CA TYR A 439 -7.82 -6.01 -9.90
C TYR A 439 -6.90 -7.23 -10.08
N TYR A 440 -5.62 -7.00 -10.36
CA TYR A 440 -4.64 -8.08 -10.37
C TYR A 440 -4.49 -8.58 -8.94
N GLY A 441 -4.76 -9.86 -8.76
CA GLY A 441 -4.91 -10.47 -7.45
C GLY A 441 -6.33 -10.52 -6.93
N ASP A 442 -7.36 -10.01 -7.61
CA ASP A 442 -8.79 -10.16 -7.24
C ASP A 442 -9.36 -11.38 -7.98
N LEU A 443 -9.07 -12.56 -7.45
CA LEU A 443 -9.35 -13.85 -8.09
C LEU A 443 -10.82 -14.25 -7.97
N ASN A 444 -11.56 -13.68 -7.03
CA ASN A 444 -12.99 -13.94 -6.84
C ASN A 444 -13.90 -12.85 -7.46
N GLU A 445 -13.31 -11.78 -8.00
CA GLU A 445 -13.97 -10.62 -8.62
C GLU A 445 -14.91 -9.87 -7.66
N ASP A 446 -14.56 -9.83 -6.36
CA ASP A 446 -15.32 -9.12 -5.34
C ASP A 446 -14.92 -7.65 -5.17
N GLY A 447 -13.90 -7.22 -5.92
CA GLY A 447 -13.38 -5.85 -5.93
C GLY A 447 -12.28 -5.62 -4.90
N PHE A 448 -11.88 -6.65 -4.16
CA PHE A 448 -10.79 -6.60 -3.18
C PHE A 448 -9.66 -7.53 -3.61
N VAL A 449 -8.44 -7.22 -3.18
CA VAL A 449 -7.29 -8.12 -3.32
C VAL A 449 -6.81 -8.42 -1.92
N ASP A 450 -7.17 -9.60 -1.44
CA ASP A 450 -7.03 -9.96 -0.04
C ASP A 450 -6.51 -11.40 0.13
N SER A 451 -6.53 -11.87 1.37
CA SER A 451 -6.09 -13.23 1.72
C SER A 451 -6.94 -14.36 1.10
N ILE A 452 -8.19 -14.08 0.74
CA ILE A 452 -9.08 -15.01 0.01
C ILE A 452 -8.48 -15.29 -1.36
N ASP A 453 -8.06 -14.25 -2.06
CA ASP A 453 -7.43 -14.40 -3.37
C ASP A 453 -6.11 -15.16 -3.32
N PHE A 454 -5.32 -14.93 -2.27
CA PHE A 454 -4.11 -15.70 -2.04
C PHE A 454 -4.39 -17.19 -1.83
N ALA A 455 -5.44 -17.51 -1.08
CA ALA A 455 -5.88 -18.88 -0.87
C ALA A 455 -6.37 -19.52 -2.18
N LEU A 456 -7.12 -18.77 -3.00
CA LEU A 456 -7.61 -19.21 -4.30
C LEU A 456 -6.46 -19.51 -5.27
N LEU A 457 -5.47 -18.62 -5.37
CA LEU A 457 -4.31 -18.82 -6.24
C LEU A 457 -3.48 -20.03 -5.78
N LYS A 458 -3.26 -20.18 -4.47
CA LYS A 458 -2.57 -21.34 -3.89
C LYS A 458 -3.33 -22.65 -4.16
N SER A 459 -4.66 -22.63 -4.02
CA SER A 459 -5.54 -23.79 -4.26
C SER A 459 -5.52 -24.23 -5.73
N TYR A 460 -5.58 -23.26 -6.65
CA TYR A 460 -5.47 -23.48 -8.09
C TYR A 460 -4.13 -24.12 -8.48
N LEU A 461 -3.01 -23.59 -7.97
CA LEU A 461 -1.67 -24.15 -8.23
C LEU A 461 -1.48 -25.57 -7.67
N LEU A 462 -2.25 -25.94 -6.64
CA LEU A 462 -2.27 -27.29 -6.07
C LEU A 462 -3.25 -28.24 -6.78
N GLY A 463 -3.94 -27.78 -7.83
CA GLY A 463 -4.88 -28.56 -8.63
C GLY A 463 -6.19 -28.90 -7.91
N LYS A 464 -6.60 -28.08 -6.93
CA LYS A 464 -7.75 -28.37 -6.05
C LYS A 464 -9.03 -27.59 -6.38
N GLU A 465 -9.01 -26.58 -7.25
CA GLU A 465 -10.19 -25.80 -7.67
C GLU A 465 -10.19 -25.33 -9.13
N SER A 466 -11.38 -24.95 -9.63
CA SER A 466 -11.65 -24.66 -11.05
C SER A 466 -12.40 -23.34 -11.34
N SER A 467 -12.57 -22.44 -10.36
CA SER A 467 -13.23 -21.14 -10.60
C SER A 467 -12.45 -19.99 -9.93
N ILE A 468 -11.40 -19.53 -10.61
CA ILE A 468 -10.71 -18.29 -10.30
C ILE A 468 -10.73 -17.39 -11.53
N SER A 469 -10.61 -16.08 -11.35
CA SER A 469 -10.34 -15.17 -12.46
C SER A 469 -8.91 -15.42 -12.94
N MET A 470 -8.80 -16.14 -14.06
CA MET A 470 -7.52 -16.45 -14.70
C MET A 470 -6.76 -15.18 -15.12
N GLU A 471 -7.50 -14.10 -15.38
CA GLU A 471 -6.95 -12.79 -15.71
C GLU A 471 -6.37 -12.10 -14.46
N ALA A 472 -7.06 -12.18 -13.32
CA ALA A 472 -6.56 -11.64 -12.05
C ALA A 472 -5.42 -12.45 -11.45
N ALA A 473 -5.37 -13.75 -11.77
CA ALA A 473 -4.37 -14.69 -11.28
C ALA A 473 -2.99 -14.58 -11.96
N ASP A 474 -2.92 -14.00 -13.15
CA ASP A 474 -1.68 -13.69 -13.89
C ASP A 474 -1.14 -12.32 -13.43
N ILE A 475 -0.74 -12.23 -12.16
CA ILE A 475 -0.44 -10.98 -11.44
C ILE A 475 0.78 -10.26 -12.00
N ASN A 476 1.75 -11.02 -12.54
CA ASN A 476 2.89 -10.44 -13.24
C ASN A 476 2.63 -10.18 -14.73
N ALA A 477 1.43 -10.49 -15.21
CA ALA A 477 0.96 -10.35 -16.58
C ALA A 477 1.85 -11.08 -17.63
N ASP A 478 2.56 -12.14 -17.24
CA ASP A 478 3.44 -12.90 -18.13
C ASP A 478 2.70 -13.94 -19.00
N GLY A 479 1.41 -14.17 -18.72
CA GLY A 479 0.54 -15.09 -19.46
C GLY A 479 0.55 -16.53 -18.92
N SER A 480 1.25 -16.76 -17.81
CA SER A 480 1.26 -18.00 -17.04
C SER A 480 0.63 -17.75 -15.67
N ILE A 481 0.07 -18.79 -15.05
CA ILE A 481 -0.36 -18.73 -13.65
C ILE A 481 0.51 -19.74 -12.90
N ASP A 482 1.51 -19.24 -12.20
CA ASP A 482 2.50 -20.07 -11.52
C ASP A 482 2.92 -19.54 -10.13
N ALA A 483 3.98 -20.13 -9.57
CA ALA A 483 4.45 -19.78 -8.24
C ALA A 483 4.97 -18.33 -8.13
N ILE A 484 5.28 -17.68 -9.26
CA ILE A 484 5.69 -16.27 -9.34
C ILE A 484 4.47 -15.38 -9.08
N ASP A 485 3.31 -15.69 -9.63
CA ASP A 485 2.07 -14.94 -9.36
C ASP A 485 1.67 -15.05 -7.89
N LEU A 486 1.80 -16.25 -7.33
CA LEU A 486 1.55 -16.46 -5.89
C LEU A 486 2.52 -15.63 -5.03
N ALA A 487 3.79 -15.53 -5.43
CA ALA A 487 4.76 -14.69 -4.73
C ALA A 487 4.43 -13.19 -4.87
N ASN A 488 3.95 -12.74 -6.02
CA ASN A 488 3.55 -11.35 -6.24
C ASN A 488 2.26 -10.99 -5.51
N LEU A 489 1.26 -11.89 -5.48
CA LEU A 489 0.06 -11.73 -4.65
C LEU A 489 0.44 -11.56 -3.19
N LYS A 490 1.38 -12.40 -2.71
CA LYS A 490 1.91 -12.29 -1.37
C LYS A 490 2.58 -10.94 -1.11
N LEU A 491 3.31 -10.40 -2.08
CA LEU A 491 3.94 -9.08 -1.96
C LEU A 491 2.88 -7.95 -1.95
N ILE A 492 1.83 -8.04 -2.77
CA ILE A 492 0.71 -7.08 -2.75
C ILE A 492 0.09 -7.02 -1.36
N LEU A 493 -0.18 -8.18 -0.77
CA LEU A 493 -0.79 -8.31 0.57
C LEU A 493 0.15 -7.90 1.72
N LEU A 494 1.45 -8.20 1.63
CA LEU A 494 2.40 -7.92 2.71
C LEU A 494 2.95 -6.49 2.71
N GLU A 495 3.04 -5.86 1.55
CA GLU A 495 3.65 -4.52 1.41
C GLU A 495 2.60 -3.40 1.32
N ASN A 496 1.31 -3.71 1.49
CA ASN A 496 0.21 -2.74 1.35
C ASN A 496 0.26 -1.99 0.00
N ARG A 497 0.77 -2.65 -1.05
CA ARG A 497 0.80 -2.08 -2.39
C ARG A 497 -0.64 -1.99 -2.86
N THR A 498 -1.03 -0.83 -3.37
CA THR A 498 -2.34 -0.69 -4.02
C THR A 498 -2.45 -1.77 -5.09
N PRO A 499 -3.45 -2.68 -4.99
CA PRO A 499 -3.67 -3.68 -6.01
C PRO A 499 -3.79 -2.96 -7.34
N GLN A 500 -3.01 -3.40 -8.33
CA GLN A 500 -3.13 -2.78 -9.63
C GLN A 500 -4.50 -3.17 -10.15
N PRO A 501 -5.35 -2.23 -10.61
CA PRO A 501 -6.49 -2.64 -11.41
C PRO A 501 -5.98 -3.58 -12.50
N ILE A 502 -6.69 -4.68 -12.76
CA ILE A 502 -6.78 -5.22 -14.11
C ILE A 502 -7.35 -4.05 -14.90
N GLU A 503 -6.44 -3.19 -15.34
CA GLU A 503 -6.62 -2.42 -16.55
C GLU A 503 -7.12 -3.48 -17.53
N PRO A 504 -8.37 -3.40 -18.04
CA PRO A 504 -8.87 -4.39 -18.99
C PRO A 504 -7.75 -4.53 -19.99
N LYS A 505 -7.07 -5.69 -20.06
CA LYS A 505 -5.82 -5.82 -20.82
C LYS A 505 -6.19 -5.22 -22.15
N ASN A 506 -5.66 -4.02 -22.44
CA ASN A 506 -5.91 -3.42 -23.73
C ASN A 506 -5.37 -4.49 -24.64
N THR A 507 -6.24 -5.15 -25.40
CA THR A 507 -5.85 -6.33 -26.16
C THR A 507 -4.81 -5.85 -27.15
N VAL A 508 -3.55 -5.94 -26.75
CA VAL A 508 -2.43 -5.52 -27.55
C VAL A 508 -2.08 -6.72 -28.40
N LEU A 509 -1.88 -6.45 -29.67
CA LEU A 509 -1.36 -7.44 -30.59
C LEU A 509 0.11 -7.66 -30.24
N LEU A 510 0.43 -8.85 -29.74
CA LEU A 510 1.82 -9.26 -29.58
C LEU A 510 2.34 -9.76 -30.94
N PRO A 511 3.63 -9.55 -31.25
CA PRO A 511 4.27 -10.25 -32.35
C PRO A 511 4.10 -11.76 -32.24
N SER A 512 3.92 -12.43 -33.36
CA SER A 512 3.74 -13.88 -33.45
C SER A 512 4.93 -14.68 -32.88
N VAL A 513 6.09 -14.04 -32.68
CA VAL A 513 7.25 -14.65 -32.00
C VAL A 513 7.06 -14.83 -30.47
N GLY A 514 6.05 -14.16 -29.89
CA GLY A 514 5.73 -14.22 -28.47
C GLY A 514 6.63 -13.37 -27.56
N ILE A 515 6.16 -13.17 -26.32
CA ILE A 515 6.77 -12.30 -25.30
C ILE A 515 8.19 -12.72 -24.89
N ASN A 516 8.46 -14.04 -24.88
CA ASN A 516 9.77 -14.58 -24.52
C ASN A 516 10.86 -14.16 -25.53
N ALA A 517 10.55 -14.23 -26.83
CA ALA A 517 11.48 -13.79 -27.87
C ALA A 517 11.75 -12.29 -27.77
N MET A 518 10.72 -11.49 -27.49
CA MET A 518 10.86 -10.05 -27.29
C MET A 518 11.74 -9.72 -26.08
N THR A 519 11.52 -10.41 -24.97
CA THR A 519 12.30 -10.24 -23.74
C THR A 519 13.78 -10.55 -23.96
N GLU A 520 14.11 -11.62 -24.68
CA GLU A 520 15.50 -11.99 -24.96
C GLU A 520 16.21 -11.01 -25.90
N VAL A 521 15.51 -10.49 -26.91
CA VAL A 521 16.05 -9.42 -27.77
C VAL A 521 16.27 -8.14 -26.97
N THR A 522 15.32 -7.78 -26.10
CA THR A 522 15.40 -6.59 -25.24
C THR A 522 16.65 -6.64 -24.35
N LYS A 523 16.91 -7.78 -23.68
CA LYS A 523 18.12 -7.96 -22.85
C LYS A 523 19.42 -7.85 -23.67
N LYS A 524 19.48 -8.51 -24.83
CA LYS A 524 20.66 -8.46 -25.70
C LYS A 524 20.92 -7.06 -26.21
N PHE A 525 19.88 -6.35 -26.64
CA PHE A 525 20.01 -5.00 -27.13
C PHE A 525 20.38 -4.02 -26.01
N TYR A 526 19.87 -4.22 -24.79
CA TYR A 526 20.32 -3.47 -23.62
C TYR A 526 21.83 -3.55 -23.39
N ASP A 527 22.42 -4.75 -23.48
CA ASP A 527 23.86 -4.91 -23.32
C ASP A 527 24.66 -4.16 -24.40
N VAL A 528 24.12 -4.12 -25.63
CA VAL A 528 24.72 -3.37 -26.75
C VAL A 528 24.58 -1.86 -26.53
N TRP A 529 23.38 -1.38 -26.19
CA TRP A 529 23.08 0.02 -25.89
C TRP A 529 23.96 0.53 -24.73
N LYS A 530 23.99 -0.21 -23.62
CA LYS A 530 24.81 0.12 -22.44
C LYS A 530 26.27 0.24 -22.80
N LYS A 531 26.81 -0.69 -23.61
CA LYS A 531 28.20 -0.66 -24.04
C LYS A 531 28.51 0.52 -24.97
N ALA A 532 27.57 0.90 -25.83
CA ALA A 532 27.76 1.96 -26.80
C ALA A 532 27.68 3.36 -26.16
N TYR A 533 26.72 3.57 -25.26
CA TYR A 533 26.30 4.92 -24.87
C TYR A 533 26.54 5.27 -23.40
N LEU A 534 26.60 4.30 -22.47
CA LEU A 534 26.84 4.60 -21.07
C LEU A 534 28.33 4.87 -20.82
N VAL A 535 28.67 6.10 -20.42
CA VAL A 535 30.06 6.53 -20.22
C VAL A 535 30.32 6.98 -18.79
N ARG A 536 31.42 6.51 -18.19
CA ARG A 536 31.88 7.01 -16.89
C ARG A 536 32.56 8.37 -17.07
N ASN A 537 32.18 9.36 -16.27
CA ASN A 537 32.88 10.65 -16.21
C ASN A 537 34.34 10.43 -15.75
N PRO A 538 35.36 10.74 -16.57
CA PRO A 538 36.75 10.48 -16.23
C PRO A 538 37.37 11.54 -15.31
N TYR A 539 36.71 12.69 -15.10
CA TYR A 539 37.29 13.85 -14.41
C TYR A 539 36.94 13.94 -12.92
N THR A 540 36.09 13.03 -12.43
CA THR A 540 35.63 13.03 -11.02
C THR A 540 36.10 11.77 -10.29
N GLN A 541 36.39 11.93 -8.99
CA GLN A 541 36.64 10.79 -8.10
C GLN A 541 35.34 10.07 -7.78
N ASP A 542 34.25 10.82 -7.55
CA ASP A 542 32.91 10.28 -7.41
C ASP A 542 32.48 9.57 -8.69
N VAL A 543 31.88 8.38 -8.54
CA VAL A 543 31.40 7.60 -9.66
C VAL A 543 30.18 8.31 -10.25
N GLN A 544 30.39 8.90 -11.42
CA GLN A 544 29.37 9.54 -12.23
C GLN A 544 29.31 8.87 -13.60
N TYR A 545 28.09 8.67 -14.11
CA TYR A 545 27.83 8.19 -15.47
C TYR A 545 26.99 9.21 -16.22
N TYR A 546 27.11 9.24 -17.54
CA TYR A 546 26.24 9.99 -18.45
C TYR A 546 26.00 9.16 -19.72
N VAL A 547 25.00 9.55 -20.50
CA VAL A 547 24.71 8.92 -21.80
C VAL A 547 25.32 9.72 -22.93
N TRP A 548 26.24 9.12 -23.67
CA TRP A 548 26.97 9.78 -24.75
C TRP A 548 26.12 9.90 -26.02
N TYR A 549 25.69 11.12 -26.33
CA TYR A 549 24.75 11.38 -27.44
C TYR A 549 25.42 11.86 -28.73
N SER A 550 26.54 12.56 -28.64
CA SER A 550 27.02 13.43 -29.73
C SER A 550 27.79 12.75 -30.85
N GLY A 551 28.18 11.48 -30.66
CA GLY A 551 29.10 10.79 -31.59
C GLY A 551 30.53 11.39 -31.63
N GLN A 552 30.79 12.45 -30.85
CA GLN A 552 32.08 13.14 -30.80
C GLN A 552 32.73 13.00 -29.42
N LYS A 553 34.07 12.93 -29.39
CA LYS A 553 34.86 12.91 -28.14
C LYS A 553 35.87 14.03 -28.19
N TYR A 554 36.18 14.61 -27.03
CA TYR A 554 37.23 15.60 -26.92
C TYR A 554 38.57 15.02 -27.42
N ASN A 555 39.19 15.69 -28.39
CA ASN A 555 40.49 15.32 -28.93
C ASN A 555 41.55 16.32 -28.45
N PRO A 556 42.46 15.92 -27.53
CA PRO A 556 43.49 16.83 -27.04
C PRO A 556 44.49 17.27 -28.12
N ASN A 557 44.60 16.51 -29.22
CA ASN A 557 45.48 16.84 -30.35
C ASN A 557 44.83 17.76 -31.38
N ASN A 558 43.51 17.97 -31.29
CA ASN A 558 42.76 18.87 -32.16
C ASN A 558 41.57 19.47 -31.37
N PRO A 559 41.84 20.32 -30.37
CA PRO A 559 40.79 20.88 -29.53
C PRO A 559 39.88 21.81 -30.35
N PRO A 560 38.54 21.80 -30.12
CA PRO A 560 37.65 22.76 -30.77
C PRO A 560 38.05 24.19 -30.42
N ALA A 561 37.87 25.13 -31.35
CA ALA A 561 38.19 26.53 -31.13
C ALA A 561 37.26 27.13 -30.07
N GLY A 562 37.81 27.44 -28.88
CA GLY A 562 37.14 28.27 -27.85
C GLY A 562 36.11 27.58 -26.96
N ALA A 563 36.00 26.24 -27.01
CA ALA A 563 34.78 25.56 -26.60
C ALA A 563 34.96 24.06 -26.32
N GLY A 564 34.14 23.46 -25.44
CA GLY A 564 34.11 22.00 -25.23
C GLY A 564 33.48 21.26 -26.42
N VAL A 565 33.42 19.93 -26.35
CA VAL A 565 32.65 19.07 -27.26
C VAL A 565 31.40 18.63 -26.51
N ALA A 566 30.20 18.90 -27.01
CA ALA A 566 28.96 18.39 -26.40
C ALA A 566 29.06 16.86 -26.24
N VAL A 567 28.71 16.35 -25.06
CA VAL A 567 28.82 14.92 -24.74
C VAL A 567 27.51 14.29 -24.30
N THR A 568 26.60 15.06 -23.73
CA THR A 568 25.27 14.59 -23.32
C THR A 568 24.28 15.74 -23.28
N VAL A 569 23.01 15.39 -23.22
CA VAL A 569 21.86 16.28 -22.99
C VAL A 569 20.97 15.67 -21.91
N SER A 570 20.14 16.48 -21.25
CA SER A 570 19.23 16.00 -20.20
C SER A 570 18.25 14.94 -20.73
N GLU A 571 17.85 15.01 -22.01
CA GLU A 571 17.07 13.97 -22.69
C GLU A 571 17.79 12.59 -22.65
N ALA A 572 19.03 12.55 -23.14
CA ALA A 572 19.86 11.35 -23.12
C ALA A 572 20.06 10.82 -21.72
N HIS A 573 20.24 11.73 -20.78
CA HIS A 573 20.41 11.40 -19.38
C HIS A 573 19.14 10.79 -18.77
N GLY A 574 17.98 11.37 -19.05
CA GLY A 574 16.66 10.86 -18.66
C GLY A 574 16.39 9.46 -19.23
N TYR A 575 16.66 9.25 -20.53
CA TYR A 575 16.58 7.92 -21.14
C TYR A 575 17.50 6.91 -20.45
N GLY A 576 18.74 7.30 -20.15
CA GLY A 576 19.67 6.41 -19.45
C GLY A 576 19.20 6.02 -18.05
N MET A 577 18.64 6.97 -17.31
CA MET A 577 18.08 6.70 -15.99
C MET A 577 16.86 5.77 -16.08
N LEU A 578 15.92 6.03 -17.00
CA LEU A 578 14.77 5.16 -17.25
C LEU A 578 15.18 3.74 -17.63
N ILE A 579 16.02 3.60 -18.67
CA ILE A 579 16.49 2.31 -19.17
C ILE A 579 17.18 1.53 -18.04
N THR A 580 18.01 2.19 -17.24
CA THR A 580 18.72 1.52 -16.13
C THR A 580 17.77 1.05 -15.04
N ALA A 581 16.78 1.86 -14.65
CA ALA A 581 15.79 1.47 -13.63
C ALA A 581 14.90 0.32 -14.14
N LEU A 582 14.41 0.40 -15.38
CA LEU A 582 13.53 -0.60 -15.99
C LEU A 582 14.23 -1.93 -16.28
N MET A 583 15.55 -1.92 -16.48
CA MET A 583 16.35 -3.14 -16.71
C MET A 583 17.01 -3.70 -15.45
N SER A 584 16.65 -3.18 -14.26
CA SER A 584 17.26 -3.56 -12.98
C SER A 584 17.07 -5.03 -12.60
N ASP A 585 15.99 -5.67 -13.06
CA ASP A 585 15.74 -7.10 -12.83
C ASP A 585 16.70 -8.00 -13.64
N TYR A 586 17.34 -7.45 -14.68
CA TYR A 586 18.33 -8.15 -15.52
C TYR A 586 19.77 -7.75 -15.18
N ASP A 587 20.05 -6.44 -15.09
CA ASP A 587 21.39 -5.94 -14.84
C ASP A 587 21.66 -5.77 -13.35
N LYS A 588 22.46 -6.68 -12.81
CA LYS A 588 22.93 -6.65 -11.41
C LYS A 588 23.67 -5.36 -11.03
N ASP A 589 24.24 -4.65 -12.00
CA ASP A 589 24.97 -3.40 -11.76
C ASP A 589 24.06 -2.16 -11.90
N ALA A 590 22.78 -2.34 -12.23
CA ALA A 590 21.84 -1.27 -12.53
C ALA A 590 21.76 -0.22 -11.43
N LYS A 591 21.67 -0.64 -10.15
CA LYS A 591 21.63 0.30 -9.03
C LYS A 591 22.87 1.20 -8.98
N SER A 592 24.06 0.60 -9.12
CA SER A 592 25.33 1.34 -9.09
C SER A 592 25.44 2.33 -10.25
N ILE A 593 24.99 1.92 -11.43
CA ILE A 593 24.93 2.76 -12.63
C ILE A 593 23.94 3.90 -12.43
N PHE A 594 22.74 3.60 -11.96
CA PHE A 594 21.70 4.58 -11.70
C PHE A 594 22.15 5.61 -10.68
N ASP A 595 22.80 5.18 -9.59
CA ASP A 595 23.36 6.09 -8.58
C ASP A 595 24.45 6.99 -9.17
N GLY A 596 25.22 6.51 -10.14
CA GLY A 596 26.19 7.34 -10.86
C GLY A 596 25.56 8.30 -11.88
N LEU A 597 24.48 7.90 -12.55
CA LEU A 597 23.67 8.80 -13.38
C LEU A 597 23.02 9.89 -12.51
N TYR A 598 22.49 9.52 -11.35
CA TYR A 598 21.96 10.46 -10.35
C TYR A 598 23.00 11.48 -9.92
N ARG A 599 24.22 11.04 -9.56
CA ARG A 599 25.30 11.96 -9.16
C ARG A 599 25.72 12.90 -10.28
N PHE A 600 25.70 12.45 -11.54
CA PHE A 600 25.94 13.32 -12.68
C PHE A 600 24.82 14.35 -12.83
N TYR A 601 23.55 13.95 -12.77
CA TYR A 601 22.40 14.86 -12.79
C TYR A 601 22.51 15.92 -11.68
N LYS A 602 22.79 15.53 -10.43
CA LYS A 602 22.94 16.47 -9.31
C LYS A 602 24.13 17.44 -9.46
N ALA A 603 25.12 17.11 -10.28
CA ALA A 603 26.27 17.96 -10.54
C ALA A 603 26.03 19.04 -11.61
N HIS A 604 24.93 18.94 -12.35
CA HIS A 604 24.62 19.78 -13.52
C HIS A 604 23.22 20.40 -13.40
N PRO A 605 22.95 21.24 -12.38
CA PRO A 605 21.64 21.85 -12.18
C PRO A 605 21.36 22.96 -13.20
N SER A 606 20.08 23.14 -13.53
CA SER A 606 19.60 24.33 -14.24
C SER A 606 19.79 25.60 -13.40
N SER A 607 19.92 26.73 -14.08
CA SER A 607 19.96 28.07 -13.51
C SER A 607 18.58 28.55 -13.05
N ILE A 608 17.51 27.95 -13.59
CA ILE A 608 16.12 28.15 -13.21
C ILE A 608 15.58 26.80 -12.71
N GLY A 609 15.35 26.70 -11.40
CA GLY A 609 15.01 25.43 -10.75
C GLY A 609 16.25 24.55 -10.52
N THR A 610 16.82 24.60 -9.31
CA THR A 610 18.08 23.90 -9.00
C THR A 610 17.96 22.37 -8.91
N ASN A 611 16.75 21.84 -8.97
CA ASN A 611 16.47 20.41 -9.09
C ASN A 611 16.15 19.99 -10.53
N LEU A 612 15.99 20.93 -11.47
CA LEU A 612 16.00 20.65 -12.89
C LEU A 612 17.44 20.45 -13.39
N MET A 613 17.63 19.75 -14.50
CA MET A 613 18.94 19.50 -15.08
C MET A 613 19.26 20.52 -16.16
N ALA A 614 20.50 21.02 -16.19
CA ALA A 614 21.01 21.77 -17.32
C ALA A 614 20.91 20.91 -18.60
N TRP A 615 20.36 21.47 -19.67
CA TRP A 615 19.92 20.69 -20.82
C TRP A 615 21.06 20.06 -21.62
N GLN A 616 22.27 20.63 -21.60
CA GLN A 616 23.42 20.14 -22.36
C GLN A 616 24.74 20.29 -21.59
N GLN A 617 25.59 19.27 -21.68
CA GLN A 617 26.94 19.27 -21.12
C GLN A 617 28.00 19.02 -22.19
N ALA A 618 29.17 19.65 -22.03
CA ALA A 618 30.31 19.52 -22.91
C ALA A 618 31.62 19.15 -22.17
N ASP A 619 32.51 18.46 -22.88
CA ASP A 619 33.85 18.07 -22.42
C ASP A 619 34.95 18.96 -23.04
N ASN A 620 35.79 19.56 -22.22
CA ASN A 620 36.97 20.33 -22.66
C ASN A 620 38.32 19.65 -22.39
N GLY A 621 38.33 18.36 -22.08
CA GLY A 621 39.53 17.59 -21.75
C GLY A 621 39.96 17.70 -20.28
N LYS A 622 39.22 18.45 -19.46
CA LYS A 622 39.54 18.67 -18.03
C LYS A 622 38.36 18.48 -17.11
N LYS A 623 37.16 18.81 -17.57
CA LYS A 623 35.90 18.63 -16.84
C LYS A 623 34.75 18.54 -17.83
N ILE A 624 33.67 17.95 -17.37
CA ILE A 624 32.34 18.15 -17.98
C ILE A 624 31.76 19.45 -17.40
N PHE A 625 31.12 20.27 -18.23
CA PHE A 625 30.53 21.55 -17.83
C PHE A 625 29.23 21.83 -18.59
N ASP A 626 28.37 22.67 -18.00
CA ASP A 626 27.05 23.02 -18.55
C ASP A 626 27.12 24.09 -19.65
N CYS A 627 26.25 23.94 -20.65
CA CYS A 627 26.09 24.84 -21.79
C CYS A 627 24.72 25.56 -21.74
N GLU A 628 24.68 26.82 -22.18
CA GLU A 628 23.43 27.57 -22.42
C GLU A 628 22.97 27.44 -23.88
N ASN A 629 23.89 27.57 -24.84
CA ASN A 629 23.64 27.41 -26.27
C ASN A 629 24.42 26.24 -26.84
N ASP A 630 23.97 25.73 -27.99
CA ASP A 630 24.55 24.57 -28.66
C ASP A 630 26.08 24.57 -28.70
N GLY A 631 26.65 23.68 -27.90
CA GLY A 631 27.87 22.96 -28.20
C GLY A 631 29.19 23.70 -28.04
N TYR A 632 29.20 24.98 -27.63
CA TYR A 632 30.46 25.72 -27.65
C TYR A 632 30.88 26.35 -26.31
N TYR A 633 30.09 27.23 -25.70
CA TYR A 633 30.61 28.05 -24.59
C TYR A 633 30.12 27.59 -23.21
N ALA A 634 31.04 27.52 -22.24
CA ALA A 634 30.67 27.44 -20.83
C ALA A 634 29.98 28.73 -20.43
N THR A 635 28.79 28.64 -19.83
CA THR A 635 28.01 29.81 -19.42
C THR A 635 27.65 29.73 -17.94
N ASN A 636 27.13 30.83 -17.39
CA ASN A 636 26.71 30.90 -15.98
C ASN A 636 25.19 30.75 -15.80
N THR A 637 24.45 30.52 -16.88
CA THR A 637 22.98 30.47 -16.92
C THR A 637 22.50 29.30 -17.78
N PRO A 638 22.92 28.05 -17.50
CA PRO A 638 22.40 26.90 -18.23
C PRO A 638 20.94 26.68 -17.87
N ASP A 639 20.06 26.52 -18.86
CA ASP A 639 18.63 26.26 -18.61
C ASP A 639 18.29 24.77 -18.79
N SER A 640 17.06 24.39 -18.47
CA SER A 640 16.57 23.01 -18.59
C SER A 640 15.80 22.73 -19.88
N ALA A 641 15.52 21.44 -20.11
CA ALA A 641 14.61 20.96 -21.15
C ALA A 641 13.61 19.96 -20.52
N THR A 642 12.33 20.21 -20.75
CA THR A 642 11.22 19.60 -20.01
C THR A 642 11.15 18.09 -20.15
N ASP A 643 11.41 17.55 -21.34
CA ASP A 643 11.39 16.10 -21.59
C ASP A 643 12.44 15.35 -20.77
N GLY A 644 13.66 15.88 -20.72
CA GLY A 644 14.73 15.33 -19.89
C GLY A 644 14.36 15.32 -18.40
N ASP A 645 13.78 16.40 -17.90
CA ASP A 645 13.41 16.51 -16.49
C ASP A 645 12.24 15.59 -16.11
N ILE A 646 11.23 15.45 -16.97
CA ILE A 646 10.12 14.49 -16.75
C ILE A 646 10.67 13.06 -16.70
N ASP A 647 11.52 12.66 -17.66
CA ASP A 647 12.08 11.30 -17.67
C ASP A 647 13.01 11.05 -16.46
N ILE A 648 13.82 12.03 -16.03
CA ILE A 648 14.64 11.94 -14.79
C ILE A 648 13.74 11.80 -13.55
N ALA A 649 12.70 12.62 -13.44
CA ALA A 649 11.76 12.60 -12.33
C ALA A 649 11.06 11.25 -12.19
N TYR A 650 10.55 10.72 -13.31
CA TYR A 650 9.91 9.40 -13.33
C TYR A 650 10.90 8.28 -13.03
N ALA A 651 12.12 8.35 -13.56
CA ALA A 651 13.16 7.36 -13.26
C ALA A 651 13.52 7.32 -11.76
N LEU A 652 13.47 8.46 -11.06
CA LEU A 652 13.66 8.52 -9.60
C LEU A 652 12.50 7.88 -8.82
N LEU A 653 11.27 8.00 -9.30
CA LEU A 653 10.15 7.26 -8.72
C LEU A 653 10.32 5.76 -8.92
N LEU A 654 10.72 5.31 -10.11
CA LEU A 654 11.05 3.90 -10.37
C LEU A 654 12.17 3.40 -9.45
N ALA A 655 13.21 4.22 -9.22
CA ALA A 655 14.30 3.87 -8.31
C ALA A 655 13.84 3.75 -6.85
N ASP A 656 12.93 4.62 -6.39
CA ASP A 656 12.30 4.49 -5.06
C ASP A 656 11.53 3.17 -4.95
N ALA A 657 10.70 2.84 -5.94
CA ALA A 657 9.94 1.60 -5.96
C ALA A 657 10.85 0.35 -6.00
N LYS A 658 11.98 0.43 -6.69
CA LYS A 658 12.92 -0.69 -6.87
C LYS A 658 13.87 -0.91 -5.70
N TRP A 659 14.40 0.17 -5.14
CA TRP A 659 15.53 0.09 -4.20
C TRP A 659 15.26 0.79 -2.87
N GLY A 660 14.12 1.46 -2.73
CA GLY A 660 13.75 2.25 -1.55
C GLY A 660 14.59 3.51 -1.37
N SER A 661 14.12 4.42 -0.52
CA SER A 661 14.75 5.72 -0.26
C SER A 661 15.44 5.86 1.10
N SER A 662 15.75 4.74 1.78
CA SER A 662 16.43 4.72 3.08
C SER A 662 17.96 4.66 2.99
N GLY A 663 18.50 4.50 1.78
CA GLY A 663 19.95 4.41 1.52
C GLY A 663 20.67 5.76 1.43
N GLU A 664 21.85 5.76 0.80
CA GLU A 664 22.67 6.96 0.56
C GLU A 664 21.90 8.03 -0.22
N ILE A 665 21.12 7.60 -1.22
CA ILE A 665 20.31 8.47 -2.06
C ILE A 665 18.86 8.30 -1.65
N ASN A 666 18.21 9.42 -1.33
CA ASN A 666 16.77 9.46 -1.12
C ASN A 666 16.10 9.80 -2.46
N TYR A 667 15.77 8.77 -3.24
CA TYR A 667 15.21 8.91 -4.58
C TYR A 667 13.86 9.62 -4.53
N LYS A 668 12.96 9.22 -3.63
CA LYS A 668 11.63 9.81 -3.45
C LYS A 668 11.69 11.31 -3.18
N LYS A 669 12.53 11.72 -2.23
CA LYS A 669 12.69 13.15 -1.90
C LYS A 669 13.18 13.94 -3.11
N THR A 670 14.12 13.38 -3.88
CA THR A 670 14.62 14.05 -5.08
C THR A 670 13.55 14.09 -6.16
N ALA A 671 12.84 12.98 -6.41
CA ALA A 671 11.75 12.88 -7.36
C ALA A 671 10.67 13.95 -7.08
N LEU A 672 10.22 14.04 -5.84
CA LEU A 672 9.24 15.06 -5.44
C LEU A 672 9.77 16.49 -5.63
N ALA A 673 11.06 16.73 -5.41
CA ALA A 673 11.66 18.05 -5.62
C ALA A 673 11.66 18.44 -7.11
N ILE A 674 12.10 17.55 -8.00
CA ILE A 674 12.10 17.81 -9.45
C ILE A 674 10.66 17.94 -9.99
N ILE A 675 9.72 17.07 -9.60
CA ILE A 675 8.31 17.14 -10.02
C ILE A 675 7.69 18.50 -9.65
N ASN A 676 7.95 18.98 -8.43
CA ASN A 676 7.47 20.28 -7.99
C ASN A 676 8.08 21.43 -8.78
N GLU A 677 9.35 21.33 -9.19
CA GLU A 677 10.00 22.33 -10.03
C GLU A 677 9.53 22.30 -11.48
N ILE A 678 9.26 21.12 -12.07
CA ILE A 678 8.61 21.01 -13.39
C ILE A 678 7.26 21.74 -13.34
N MET A 679 6.42 21.45 -12.34
CA MET A 679 5.15 22.17 -12.16
C MET A 679 5.34 23.69 -11.94
N THR A 680 6.47 24.11 -11.39
CA THR A 680 6.71 25.53 -11.08
C THR A 680 7.24 26.30 -12.29
N TYR A 681 8.19 25.72 -13.03
CA TYR A 681 9.00 26.40 -14.03
C TYR A 681 8.79 25.88 -15.45
N GLU A 682 8.19 24.71 -15.63
CA GLU A 682 8.01 24.09 -16.95
C GLU A 682 6.53 23.83 -17.28
N VAL A 683 5.62 24.33 -16.44
CA VAL A 683 4.18 24.35 -16.71
C VAL A 683 3.70 25.79 -16.81
N ASN A 684 3.16 26.14 -17.97
CA ASN A 684 2.40 27.38 -18.13
C ASN A 684 1.06 27.23 -17.42
N LYS A 685 0.96 27.69 -16.16
CA LYS A 685 -0.27 27.60 -15.34
C LYS A 685 -1.45 28.43 -15.84
N LYS A 686 -1.24 29.32 -16.83
CA LYS A 686 -2.34 30.10 -17.41
C LYS A 686 -3.11 29.31 -18.45
N ASP A 687 -2.42 28.49 -19.24
CA ASP A 687 -3.04 27.63 -20.26
C ASP A 687 -3.00 26.14 -19.92
N TRP A 688 -2.28 25.77 -18.87
CA TRP A 688 -1.96 24.40 -18.44
C TRP A 688 -1.24 23.60 -19.53
N THR A 689 -0.29 24.22 -20.23
CA THR A 689 0.59 23.53 -21.19
C THR A 689 1.96 23.27 -20.60
N LEU A 690 2.61 22.21 -21.04
CA LEU A 690 4.05 22.02 -20.82
C LEU A 690 4.81 23.07 -21.63
N GLN A 691 5.81 23.68 -21.02
CA GLN A 691 6.74 24.58 -21.70
C GLN A 691 7.91 23.78 -22.27
N LEU A 692 8.72 24.39 -23.14
CA LEU A 692 9.86 23.72 -23.80
C LEU A 692 11.05 23.47 -22.85
N GLY A 693 11.11 24.27 -21.78
CA GLY A 693 12.08 24.19 -20.69
C GLY A 693 11.85 25.34 -19.73
N SER A 694 12.60 25.36 -18.62
CA SER A 694 12.42 26.36 -17.56
C SER A 694 12.65 27.81 -18.01
N TRP A 695 13.42 28.05 -19.07
CA TRP A 695 13.68 29.37 -19.64
C TRP A 695 12.42 30.06 -20.18
N CYS A 696 11.45 29.29 -20.68
CA CYS A 696 10.15 29.79 -21.14
C CYS A 696 9.36 30.49 -20.01
N SER A 697 9.58 30.14 -18.74
CA SER A 697 8.89 30.74 -17.60
C SER A 697 9.23 32.21 -17.37
N THR A 698 10.36 32.67 -17.93
CA THR A 698 10.81 34.06 -17.84
C THR A 698 10.28 34.95 -18.97
N SER A 699 9.73 34.34 -20.01
CA SER A 699 9.16 35.04 -21.16
C SER A 699 7.83 35.72 -20.82
N SER A 700 7.47 36.74 -21.59
CA SER A 700 6.16 37.39 -21.42
C SER A 700 5.05 36.48 -21.96
N TYR A 701 3.84 36.58 -21.42
CA TYR A 701 2.70 35.76 -21.90
C TYR A 701 2.39 35.93 -23.40
N ASN A 702 2.74 37.08 -24.00
CA ASN A 702 2.49 37.35 -25.42
C ASN A 702 3.65 36.87 -26.31
N ASP A 703 4.68 36.27 -25.73
CA ASP A 703 5.76 35.63 -26.45
C ASP A 703 5.33 34.21 -26.83
N ASP A 704 5.55 33.83 -28.08
CA ASP A 704 5.19 32.49 -28.58
C ASP A 704 5.85 31.40 -27.71
N TYR A 705 7.09 31.60 -27.25
CA TYR A 705 7.81 30.63 -26.41
C TYR A 705 7.14 30.38 -25.06
N TYR A 706 6.40 31.34 -24.50
CA TYR A 706 5.72 31.15 -23.21
C TYR A 706 4.54 30.17 -23.34
N THR A 707 3.85 30.21 -24.49
CA THR A 707 2.65 29.39 -24.76
C THR A 707 2.92 28.17 -25.62
N ALA A 708 4.10 28.08 -26.24
CA ALA A 708 4.51 26.94 -27.03
C ALA A 708 4.64 25.67 -26.20
N THR A 709 4.43 24.53 -26.86
CA THR A 709 4.67 23.20 -26.31
C THR A 709 5.24 22.30 -27.41
N ARG A 710 6.01 21.30 -27.02
CA ARG A 710 6.56 20.28 -27.91
C ARG A 710 5.74 19.00 -27.79
N CYS A 711 5.32 18.42 -28.91
CA CYS A 711 4.37 17.29 -28.87
C CYS A 711 5.00 16.02 -28.27
N SER A 712 6.32 15.83 -28.39
CA SER A 712 7.03 14.69 -27.79
C SER A 712 7.02 14.71 -26.26
N ASP A 713 6.75 15.86 -25.64
CA ASP A 713 6.75 16.05 -24.19
C ASP A 713 5.40 15.66 -23.57
N PHE A 714 4.45 15.24 -24.41
CA PHE A 714 3.16 14.68 -24.01
C PHE A 714 3.32 13.25 -23.45
N ILE A 715 4.10 13.13 -22.36
CA ILE A 715 4.47 11.88 -21.70
C ILE A 715 3.42 11.54 -20.61
N MET A 716 2.19 11.32 -21.06
CA MET A 716 0.98 11.33 -20.22
C MET A 716 1.02 10.38 -19.03
N GLN A 717 1.55 9.18 -19.21
CA GLN A 717 1.66 8.18 -18.15
C GLN A 717 2.55 8.63 -17.00
N GLN A 718 3.62 9.39 -17.30
CA GLN A 718 4.51 9.92 -16.28
C GLN A 718 3.85 11.10 -15.56
N LEU A 719 3.12 11.97 -16.29
CA LEU A 719 2.34 13.05 -15.67
C LEU A 719 1.23 12.51 -14.75
N LYS A 720 0.59 11.39 -15.12
CA LYS A 720 -0.39 10.70 -14.27
C LYS A 720 0.26 10.17 -12.99
N ALA A 721 1.46 9.59 -13.09
CA ALA A 721 2.23 9.20 -11.92
C ALA A 721 2.60 10.40 -11.05
N PHE A 722 2.97 11.55 -11.65
CA PHE A 722 3.25 12.78 -10.90
C PHE A 722 2.03 13.28 -10.14
N ALA A 723 0.84 13.26 -10.75
CA ALA A 723 -0.43 13.58 -10.09
C ALA A 723 -0.64 12.71 -8.85
N GLN A 724 -0.45 11.39 -9.01
CA GLN A 724 -0.65 10.40 -7.95
C GLN A 724 0.32 10.60 -6.78
N VAL A 725 1.63 10.66 -7.05
CA VAL A 725 2.65 10.69 -5.97
C VAL A 725 2.74 12.03 -5.24
N THR A 726 2.27 13.12 -5.87
CA THR A 726 2.27 14.44 -5.24
C THR A 726 0.92 14.82 -4.63
N GLY A 727 -0.17 14.14 -4.99
CA GLY A 727 -1.54 14.57 -4.69
C GLY A 727 -1.94 15.88 -5.39
N ASN A 728 -1.13 16.37 -6.34
CA ASN A 728 -1.39 17.63 -7.03
C ASN A 728 -2.27 17.42 -8.28
N ASN A 729 -3.56 17.68 -8.14
CA ASN A 729 -4.53 17.56 -9.22
C ASN A 729 -4.33 18.56 -10.38
N ASP A 730 -3.42 19.54 -10.27
CA ASP A 730 -3.08 20.43 -11.39
C ASP A 730 -2.44 19.68 -12.57
N TRP A 731 -1.78 18.54 -12.32
CA TRP A 731 -1.26 17.67 -13.37
C TRP A 731 -2.36 17.16 -14.32
N ASN A 732 -3.57 16.91 -13.80
CA ASN A 732 -4.70 16.48 -14.63
C ASN A 732 -5.11 17.56 -15.64
N LYS A 733 -4.99 18.84 -15.27
CA LYS A 733 -5.24 19.95 -16.20
C LYS A 733 -4.23 19.97 -17.33
N VAL A 734 -2.96 19.67 -17.03
CA VAL A 734 -1.90 19.58 -18.04
C VAL A 734 -2.16 18.40 -18.98
N ILE A 735 -2.49 17.23 -18.44
CA ILE A 735 -2.83 16.03 -19.22
C ILE A 735 -4.01 16.31 -20.16
N ASP A 736 -5.11 16.84 -19.63
CA ASP A 736 -6.31 17.14 -20.40
C ASP A 736 -6.04 18.18 -21.50
N LYS A 737 -5.24 19.20 -21.18
CA LYS A 737 -4.88 20.24 -22.15
C LYS A 737 -4.01 19.68 -23.27
N SER A 738 -2.99 18.90 -22.95
CA SER A 738 -2.10 18.29 -23.93
C SER A 738 -2.86 17.30 -24.84
N TYR A 739 -3.78 16.51 -24.29
CA TYR A 739 -4.67 15.67 -25.09
C TYR A 739 -5.59 16.48 -26.00
N SER A 740 -6.20 17.56 -25.48
CA SER A 740 -7.02 18.47 -26.28
C SER A 740 -6.24 19.05 -27.45
N ILE A 741 -5.00 19.53 -27.23
CA ILE A 741 -4.14 20.06 -28.28
C ILE A 741 -3.87 18.99 -29.34
N ALA A 742 -3.44 17.80 -28.93
CA ALA A 742 -3.13 16.71 -29.85
C ALA A 742 -4.36 16.31 -30.69
N LEU A 743 -5.51 16.10 -30.04
CA LEU A 743 -6.75 15.71 -30.71
C LEU A 743 -7.28 16.81 -31.66
N ASP A 744 -7.18 18.08 -31.27
CA ASP A 744 -7.59 19.21 -32.12
C ASP A 744 -6.73 19.31 -33.37
N ILE A 745 -5.42 19.06 -33.25
CA ILE A 745 -4.50 19.05 -34.40
C ILE A 745 -4.84 17.89 -35.34
N ILE A 746 -4.92 16.64 -34.87
CA ILE A 746 -5.15 15.50 -35.77
C ILE A 746 -6.53 15.55 -36.45
N LYS A 747 -7.52 16.17 -35.79
CA LYS A 747 -8.89 16.35 -36.31
C LYS A 747 -9.03 17.58 -37.20
N ARG A 748 -7.99 18.42 -37.31
CA ARG A 748 -8.02 19.61 -38.18
C ARG A 748 -8.19 19.17 -39.63
N ASN A 749 -9.13 19.82 -40.32
CA ASN A 749 -9.48 19.50 -41.70
C ASN A 749 -8.24 19.50 -42.61
N GLY A 750 -7.92 18.32 -43.17
CA GLY A 750 -6.89 18.15 -44.19
C GLY A 750 -5.67 17.34 -43.78
N TYR A 751 -5.48 17.00 -42.49
CA TYR A 751 -4.32 16.20 -42.05
C TYR A 751 -4.58 14.69 -42.16
N ASN A 752 -5.66 14.15 -41.58
CA ASN A 752 -6.09 12.74 -41.73
C ASN A 752 -5.01 11.66 -41.50
N THR A 753 -3.89 11.98 -40.85
CA THR A 753 -2.75 11.08 -40.64
C THR A 753 -2.59 10.66 -39.18
N GLY A 754 -3.10 11.44 -38.22
CA GLY A 754 -2.79 11.27 -36.81
C GLY A 754 -1.41 11.82 -36.41
N LEU A 755 -0.65 12.40 -37.33
CA LEU A 755 0.66 12.98 -37.06
C LEU A 755 0.51 14.30 -36.29
N LEU A 756 1.51 14.58 -35.46
CA LEU A 756 1.65 15.83 -34.71
C LEU A 756 2.92 16.55 -35.15
N PRO A 757 2.91 17.90 -35.18
CA PRO A 757 4.10 18.69 -35.50
C PRO A 757 5.12 18.59 -34.35
N ASP A 758 6.39 18.87 -34.62
CA ASP A 758 7.43 18.96 -33.60
C ASP A 758 7.04 19.99 -32.53
N PHE A 759 6.67 21.20 -32.95
CA PHE A 759 6.26 22.29 -32.06
C PHE A 759 4.84 22.80 -32.35
N VAL A 760 4.17 23.24 -31.27
CA VAL A 760 2.83 23.81 -31.31
C VAL A 760 2.87 25.17 -30.63
N ILE A 761 2.27 26.17 -31.28
CA ILE A 761 2.09 27.52 -30.73
C ILE A 761 0.60 27.85 -30.57
N LYS A 762 0.32 28.85 -29.74
CA LYS A 762 -1.03 29.41 -29.57
C LYS A 762 -1.25 30.55 -30.56
N TYR A 763 -2.24 30.40 -31.45
CA TYR A 763 -2.62 31.44 -32.38
C TYR A 763 -3.39 32.58 -31.71
N THR A 764 -3.55 33.68 -32.43
CA THR A 764 -4.22 34.90 -31.94
C THR A 764 -5.69 34.71 -31.62
N ASP A 765 -6.35 33.70 -32.21
CA ASP A 765 -7.72 33.30 -31.88
C ASP A 765 -7.83 32.40 -30.63
N GLY A 766 -6.68 32.08 -30.02
CA GLY A 766 -6.57 31.25 -28.82
C GLY A 766 -6.49 29.74 -29.10
N SER A 767 -6.63 29.31 -30.36
CA SER A 767 -6.44 27.91 -30.76
C SER A 767 -4.97 27.54 -30.78
N TYR A 768 -4.68 26.24 -30.65
CA TYR A 768 -3.32 25.72 -30.79
C TYR A 768 -3.15 25.11 -32.19
N GLY A 769 -1.97 25.24 -32.76
CA GLY A 769 -1.65 24.65 -34.05
C GLY A 769 -0.14 24.54 -34.27
N PRO A 770 0.28 23.95 -35.41
CA PRO A 770 1.69 23.86 -35.74
C PRO A 770 2.38 25.21 -35.62
N ALA A 771 3.63 25.18 -35.15
CA ALA A 771 4.52 26.33 -35.20
C ALA A 771 4.75 26.79 -36.65
N TYR A 772 5.64 27.75 -36.84
CA TYR A 772 6.15 28.11 -38.17
C TYR A 772 7.54 27.49 -38.37
N GLU A 773 7.95 27.29 -39.62
CA GLU A 773 9.32 26.86 -39.95
C GLU A 773 10.37 27.71 -39.21
N TYR A 774 11.39 27.08 -38.64
CA TYR A 774 12.45 27.72 -37.84
C TYR A 774 11.95 28.49 -36.61
N PHE A 775 10.88 28.01 -35.97
CA PHE A 775 10.42 28.52 -34.69
C PHE A 775 11.48 28.37 -33.58
N LEU A 776 12.14 27.20 -33.53
CA LEU A 776 13.19 26.90 -32.57
C LEU A 776 14.37 26.15 -33.20
N GLU A 777 14.13 25.07 -33.95
CA GLU A 777 15.19 24.14 -34.33
C GLU A 777 15.48 24.20 -35.83
N ASP A 778 14.51 23.87 -36.68
CA ASP A 778 14.74 23.82 -38.12
C ASP A 778 13.47 24.07 -38.98
N VAL A 779 13.62 23.85 -40.29
CA VAL A 779 12.54 24.06 -41.27
C VAL A 779 11.33 23.15 -41.06
N THR A 780 11.46 22.08 -40.28
CA THR A 780 10.43 21.07 -40.03
C THR A 780 9.74 21.20 -38.67
N ASP A 781 9.93 22.32 -37.97
CA ASP A 781 9.30 22.61 -36.68
C ASP A 781 7.77 22.53 -36.71
N ASP A 782 7.15 22.73 -37.87
CA ASP A 782 5.69 22.65 -38.10
C ASP A 782 5.21 21.30 -38.65
N ASP A 783 6.12 20.33 -38.79
CA ASP A 783 5.92 19.01 -39.40
C ASP A 783 6.22 17.86 -38.42
N TYR A 784 5.92 16.62 -38.83
CA TYR A 784 6.30 15.43 -38.06
C TYR A 784 7.77 15.09 -38.35
N ALA A 785 8.66 15.52 -37.46
CA ALA A 785 10.11 15.40 -37.61
C ALA A 785 10.76 14.78 -36.37
N TYR A 786 12.01 15.15 -36.07
CA TYR A 786 12.86 14.41 -35.13
C TYR A 786 12.37 14.53 -33.68
N ASN A 787 11.63 15.57 -33.31
CA ASN A 787 10.99 15.57 -32.00
C ASN A 787 9.77 14.66 -31.99
N SER A 788 8.84 14.89 -32.92
CA SER A 788 7.54 14.22 -32.91
C SER A 788 7.58 12.76 -33.33
N CYS A 789 8.70 12.26 -33.87
CA CYS A 789 8.91 10.83 -34.10
C CYS A 789 8.68 9.98 -32.83
N ARG A 790 8.87 10.57 -31.64
CA ARG A 790 8.62 9.95 -30.32
C ARG A 790 7.14 9.83 -29.96
N THR A 791 6.25 10.63 -30.56
CA THR A 791 4.85 10.72 -30.15
C THR A 791 4.08 9.39 -30.22
N PRO A 792 4.23 8.53 -31.26
CA PRO A 792 3.55 7.23 -31.26
C PRO A 792 3.96 6.36 -30.08
N TRP A 793 5.24 6.38 -29.68
CA TRP A 793 5.73 5.66 -28.50
C TRP A 793 5.14 6.25 -27.21
N ARG A 794 5.18 7.57 -27.03
CA ARG A 794 4.67 8.22 -25.81
C ARG A 794 3.17 7.94 -25.60
N PHE A 795 2.34 8.10 -26.65
CA PHE A 795 0.92 7.79 -26.57
C PHE A 795 0.64 6.30 -26.43
N ALA A 796 1.39 5.43 -27.13
CA ALA A 796 1.21 3.98 -26.99
C ALA A 796 1.55 3.53 -25.56
N THR A 797 2.59 4.09 -24.94
CA THR A 797 2.94 3.78 -23.55
C THR A 797 1.81 4.17 -22.60
N ASP A 798 1.19 5.35 -22.77
CA ASP A 798 0.05 5.75 -21.94
C ASP A 798 -1.17 4.86 -22.14
N TYR A 799 -1.50 4.50 -23.38
CA TYR A 799 -2.60 3.57 -23.64
C TYR A 799 -2.32 2.18 -23.04
N ILE A 800 -1.13 1.62 -23.28
CA ILE A 800 -0.71 0.32 -22.74
C ILE A 800 -0.78 0.31 -21.21
N MET A 801 -0.38 1.40 -20.56
CA MET A 801 -0.29 1.46 -19.10
C MET A 801 -1.57 1.88 -18.38
N THR A 802 -2.47 2.60 -19.05
CA THR A 802 -3.60 3.27 -18.37
C THR A 802 -4.95 3.14 -19.08
N GLY A 803 -4.99 2.54 -20.27
CA GLY A 803 -6.24 2.41 -21.04
C GLY A 803 -6.84 3.71 -21.56
N ASP A 804 -6.10 4.83 -21.53
CA ASP A 804 -6.64 6.12 -21.95
C ASP A 804 -7.05 6.11 -23.43
N LYS A 805 -8.36 6.16 -23.66
CA LYS A 805 -8.95 6.07 -25.01
C LYS A 805 -8.57 7.26 -25.89
N ARG A 806 -8.14 8.38 -25.31
CA ARG A 806 -7.65 9.54 -26.08
C ARG A 806 -6.34 9.23 -26.79
N ALA A 807 -5.42 8.51 -26.13
CA ALA A 807 -4.22 7.98 -26.78
C ALA A 807 -4.60 7.00 -27.90
N LYS A 808 -5.54 6.09 -27.63
CA LYS A 808 -6.00 5.12 -28.65
C LYS A 808 -6.51 5.81 -29.91
N GLU A 809 -7.29 6.89 -29.78
CA GLU A 809 -7.80 7.64 -30.93
C GLU A 809 -6.66 8.19 -31.82
N ILE A 810 -5.62 8.76 -31.20
CA ILE A 810 -4.42 9.26 -31.90
C ILE A 810 -3.70 8.10 -32.62
N LEU A 811 -3.45 7.01 -31.89
CA LEU A 811 -2.71 5.84 -32.39
C LEU A 811 -3.45 5.14 -33.53
N ASP A 812 -4.77 4.98 -33.43
CA ASP A 812 -5.56 4.33 -34.48
C ASP A 812 -5.50 5.12 -35.80
N MET A 813 -5.50 6.46 -35.75
CA MET A 813 -5.30 7.31 -36.93
C MET A 813 -3.88 7.17 -37.50
N GLN A 814 -2.86 7.28 -36.63
CA GLN A 814 -1.45 7.11 -36.99
C GLN A 814 -1.20 5.78 -37.70
N ASN A 815 -1.64 4.68 -37.10
CA ASN A 815 -1.42 3.35 -37.64
C ASN A 815 -2.19 3.11 -38.94
N SER A 816 -3.45 3.55 -38.99
CA SER A 816 -4.28 3.40 -40.20
C SER A 816 -3.64 4.09 -41.40
N TRP A 817 -3.09 5.28 -41.18
CA TRP A 817 -2.37 6.02 -42.22
C TRP A 817 -1.04 5.34 -42.57
N ILE A 818 -0.16 5.07 -41.61
CA ILE A 818 1.21 4.60 -41.91
C ILE A 818 1.21 3.20 -42.53
N MET A 819 0.32 2.30 -42.07
CA MET A 819 0.18 0.97 -42.66
C MET A 819 -0.26 1.06 -44.13
N LYS A 820 -1.17 1.99 -44.45
CA LYS A 820 -1.66 2.22 -45.81
C LYS A 820 -0.61 2.89 -46.69
N SER A 821 0.06 3.94 -46.20
CA SER A 821 1.03 4.73 -46.98
C SER A 821 2.26 3.90 -47.36
N THR A 822 2.67 2.97 -46.49
CA THR A 822 3.81 2.08 -46.72
C THR A 822 3.45 0.77 -47.43
N GLY A 823 2.15 0.46 -47.52
CA GLY A 823 1.68 -0.86 -47.97
C GLY A 823 2.10 -1.99 -47.03
N GLY A 824 2.19 -1.70 -45.72
CA GLY A 824 2.59 -2.65 -44.68
C GLY A 824 4.08 -3.01 -44.70
N ASN A 825 4.95 -2.14 -45.22
CA ASN A 825 6.40 -2.35 -45.24
C ASN A 825 7.12 -1.33 -44.35
N PRO A 826 7.68 -1.73 -43.19
CA PRO A 826 8.35 -0.80 -42.27
C PRO A 826 9.49 0.00 -42.90
N TYR A 827 10.23 -0.58 -43.85
CA TYR A 827 11.34 0.08 -44.53
C TYR A 827 10.92 1.22 -45.47
N LYS A 828 9.60 1.45 -45.62
CA LYS A 828 9.04 2.60 -46.35
C LYS A 828 8.55 3.72 -45.44
N ILE A 829 8.72 3.59 -44.13
CA ILE A 829 8.56 4.73 -43.20
C ILE A 829 9.73 5.69 -43.47
N MET A 830 9.45 6.97 -43.65
CA MET A 830 10.45 7.99 -43.98
C MET A 830 10.82 8.80 -42.74
N GLY A 831 12.01 9.38 -42.73
CA GLY A 831 12.56 10.16 -41.62
C GLY A 831 11.94 11.56 -41.40
N SER A 832 10.81 11.87 -42.04
CA SER A 832 9.92 13.01 -41.72
C SER A 832 8.76 13.08 -42.71
N TYR A 833 7.66 13.69 -42.25
CA TYR A 833 6.44 13.88 -43.04
C TYR A 833 5.80 15.23 -42.74
N ASP A 834 5.22 15.84 -43.77
CA ASP A 834 4.24 16.89 -43.52
C ASP A 834 3.01 16.30 -42.82
N LEU A 835 2.20 17.16 -42.17
CA LEU A 835 1.02 16.68 -41.43
C LEU A 835 -0.06 16.05 -42.33
N LYS A 836 0.04 16.21 -43.66
CA LYS A 836 -0.83 15.55 -44.67
C LYS A 836 -0.30 14.17 -45.08
N GLY A 837 0.87 13.79 -44.59
CA GLY A 837 1.52 12.49 -44.82
C GLY A 837 2.39 12.43 -46.07
N ASN A 838 2.77 13.58 -46.65
CA ASN A 838 3.77 13.60 -47.72
C ASN A 838 5.17 13.50 -47.11
N PRO A 839 6.01 12.57 -47.59
CA PRO A 839 7.37 12.45 -47.07
C PRO A 839 8.21 13.67 -47.47
N LEU A 840 8.93 14.24 -46.51
CA LEU A 840 9.83 15.37 -46.72
C LEU A 840 11.25 14.92 -47.07
N VAL A 841 11.58 13.66 -46.73
CA VAL A 841 12.84 13.00 -47.03
C VAL A 841 12.61 11.63 -47.69
N ASN A 842 13.66 11.05 -48.26
CA ASN A 842 13.60 9.78 -48.99
C ASN A 842 14.41 8.65 -48.33
N TYR A 843 14.77 8.80 -47.05
CA TYR A 843 15.47 7.80 -46.26
C TYR A 843 14.59 7.31 -45.10
N ASN A 844 14.83 6.08 -44.66
CA ASN A 844 14.22 5.47 -43.48
C ASN A 844 15.15 5.69 -42.28
N ASP A 845 14.56 5.85 -41.09
CA ASP A 845 15.29 5.99 -39.83
C ASP A 845 14.57 5.20 -38.71
N THR A 846 15.36 4.61 -37.83
CA THR A 846 14.90 3.79 -36.71
C THR A 846 14.06 4.60 -35.72
N CYS A 847 14.40 5.85 -35.43
CA CYS A 847 13.63 6.68 -34.49
C CYS A 847 12.20 7.00 -34.99
N PHE A 848 11.96 6.92 -36.30
CA PHE A 848 10.63 7.07 -36.90
C PHE A 848 9.89 5.74 -37.02
N THR A 849 10.61 4.65 -37.28
CA THR A 849 10.03 3.34 -37.58
C THR A 849 9.51 2.65 -36.32
N LEU A 850 10.28 2.68 -35.24
CA LEU A 850 10.01 1.85 -34.07
C LEU A 850 8.90 2.36 -33.15
N PRO A 851 8.67 3.67 -32.98
CA PRO A 851 7.50 4.13 -32.26
C PRO A 851 6.17 3.61 -32.84
N PHE A 852 6.09 3.43 -34.17
CA PHE A 852 4.94 2.80 -34.80
C PHE A 852 4.77 1.31 -34.49
N PHE A 853 5.81 0.62 -34.00
CA PHE A 853 5.68 -0.75 -33.48
C PHE A 853 4.72 -0.80 -32.28
N LEU A 854 4.94 0.04 -31.28
CA LEU A 854 4.04 0.11 -30.13
C LEU A 854 2.66 0.61 -30.52
N ALA A 855 2.58 1.59 -31.42
CA ALA A 855 1.31 2.02 -31.96
C ALA A 855 0.57 0.84 -32.60
N ALA A 856 1.23 0.04 -33.44
CA ALA A 856 0.63 -1.13 -34.09
C ALA A 856 0.18 -2.20 -33.10
N MET A 857 0.92 -2.40 -32.00
CA MET A 857 0.50 -3.28 -30.91
C MET A 857 -0.84 -2.83 -30.30
N CYS A 858 -1.15 -1.53 -30.30
CA CYS A 858 -2.39 -0.98 -29.74
C CYS A 858 -3.62 -1.10 -30.68
N GLN A 859 -3.46 -1.67 -31.88
CA GLN A 859 -4.56 -1.87 -32.82
C GLN A 859 -5.52 -2.98 -32.39
N ASP A 860 -6.78 -2.86 -32.78
CA ASP A 860 -7.77 -3.92 -32.64
C ASP A 860 -7.45 -5.09 -33.61
N SER A 861 -7.54 -6.32 -33.13
CA SER A 861 -7.28 -7.54 -33.92
C SER A 861 -8.21 -7.70 -35.14
N SER A 862 -9.37 -7.05 -35.13
CA SER A 862 -10.32 -7.01 -36.24
C SER A 862 -9.86 -6.13 -37.41
N VAL A 863 -8.86 -5.27 -37.22
CA VAL A 863 -8.30 -4.44 -38.30
C VAL A 863 -7.60 -5.34 -39.33
N PRO A 864 -8.02 -5.32 -40.62
CA PRO A 864 -7.44 -6.19 -41.63
C PRO A 864 -5.93 -6.00 -41.79
N GLY A 865 -5.17 -7.05 -41.55
CA GLY A 865 -3.71 -7.05 -41.67
C GLY A 865 -2.94 -6.59 -40.42
N ALA A 866 -3.62 -6.26 -39.32
CA ALA A 866 -2.98 -5.75 -38.10
C ALA A 866 -1.89 -6.67 -37.55
N GLN A 867 -2.17 -7.98 -37.38
CA GLN A 867 -1.16 -8.93 -36.89
C GLN A 867 0.07 -8.99 -37.81
N LYS A 868 -0.14 -8.99 -39.13
CA LYS A 868 0.96 -9.00 -40.11
C LYS A 868 1.78 -7.72 -40.04
N TRP A 869 1.13 -6.59 -39.75
CA TRP A 869 1.80 -5.31 -39.60
C TRP A 869 2.69 -5.28 -38.35
N VAL A 870 2.16 -5.75 -37.21
CA VAL A 870 2.91 -5.93 -35.95
C VAL A 870 4.12 -6.85 -36.17
N ASP A 871 3.93 -8.01 -36.82
CA ASP A 871 5.02 -8.94 -37.11
C ASP A 871 6.10 -8.33 -38.01
N SER A 872 5.71 -7.48 -38.96
CA SER A 872 6.66 -6.82 -39.88
C SER A 872 7.48 -5.76 -39.14
N LEU A 873 6.83 -4.94 -38.31
CA LEU A 873 7.50 -3.94 -37.48
C LEU A 873 8.41 -4.60 -36.44
N TRP A 874 7.97 -5.70 -35.83
CA TRP A 874 8.82 -6.51 -34.96
C TRP A 874 10.08 -6.98 -35.68
N ALA A 875 9.95 -7.53 -36.89
CA ALA A 875 11.10 -7.99 -37.66
C ALA A 875 12.11 -6.85 -37.93
N ALA A 876 11.63 -5.64 -38.22
CA ALA A 876 12.47 -4.44 -38.37
C ALA A 876 13.10 -3.96 -37.06
N SER A 877 12.48 -4.25 -35.90
CA SER A 877 12.97 -3.87 -34.57
C SER A 877 13.94 -4.86 -33.94
N SER A 878 13.92 -6.12 -34.39
CA SER A 878 14.56 -7.26 -33.70
C SER A 878 16.07 -7.39 -33.90
N ASP A 879 16.66 -6.56 -34.76
CA ASP A 879 18.11 -6.44 -34.90
C ASP A 879 18.73 -5.99 -33.57
N ILE A 880 19.95 -6.43 -33.27
CA ILE A 880 20.68 -6.10 -32.04
C ILE A 880 21.89 -5.19 -32.29
N GLU A 881 22.11 -4.74 -33.53
CA GLU A 881 23.15 -3.74 -33.82
C GLU A 881 22.77 -2.35 -33.31
N ALA A 882 23.79 -1.60 -32.91
CA ALA A 882 23.70 -0.19 -32.53
C ALA A 882 24.25 0.69 -33.65
N TYR A 883 23.56 1.79 -33.91
CA TYR A 883 23.79 2.69 -35.04
C TYR A 883 24.10 4.11 -34.56
N ASP A 884 23.14 4.73 -33.90
CA ASP A 884 23.22 6.07 -33.33
C ASP A 884 22.45 6.14 -32.02
N TYR A 885 22.85 7.06 -31.13
CA TYR A 885 22.28 7.17 -29.80
C TYR A 885 20.75 7.36 -29.82
N TYR A 886 20.24 8.17 -30.75
CA TYR A 886 18.86 8.63 -30.70
C TYR A 886 17.91 7.52 -31.13
N GLY A 887 18.16 6.95 -32.31
CA GLY A 887 17.44 5.78 -32.81
C GLY A 887 17.53 4.59 -31.84
N ASP A 888 18.71 4.32 -31.29
CA ASP A 888 18.91 3.18 -30.39
C ASP A 888 18.29 3.37 -29.01
N SER A 889 18.25 4.58 -28.46
CA SER A 889 17.61 4.83 -27.17
C SER A 889 16.09 4.73 -27.28
N ILE A 890 15.51 5.27 -28.35
CA ILE A 890 14.07 5.11 -28.66
C ILE A 890 13.75 3.63 -28.90
N LYS A 891 14.60 2.90 -29.63
CA LYS A 891 14.49 1.45 -29.80
C LYS A 891 14.48 0.73 -28.46
N MET A 892 15.42 1.04 -27.58
CA MET A 892 15.54 0.40 -26.27
C MET A 892 14.27 0.59 -25.43
N LEU A 893 13.76 1.83 -25.34
CA LEU A 893 12.55 2.14 -24.58
C LEU A 893 11.29 1.54 -25.23
N THR A 894 11.24 1.48 -26.56
CA THR A 894 10.18 0.79 -27.32
C THR A 894 10.16 -0.71 -26.99
N LEU A 895 11.33 -1.36 -27.00
CA LEU A 895 11.47 -2.80 -26.70
C LEU A 895 11.15 -3.11 -25.22
N ILE A 896 11.55 -2.25 -24.28
CA ILE A 896 11.18 -2.37 -22.86
C ILE A 896 9.65 -2.33 -22.71
N THR A 897 8.99 -1.38 -23.38
CA THR A 897 7.53 -1.24 -23.33
C THR A 897 6.85 -2.47 -23.97
N ALA A 898 7.30 -2.89 -25.16
CA ALA A 898 6.72 -4.02 -25.88
C ALA A 898 6.89 -5.36 -25.16
N SER A 899 7.96 -5.52 -24.37
CA SER A 899 8.22 -6.72 -23.58
C SER A 899 7.52 -6.73 -22.22
N GLY A 900 6.61 -5.78 -21.95
CA GLY A 900 5.88 -5.70 -20.69
C GLY A 900 6.74 -5.29 -19.49
N LYS A 901 7.97 -4.78 -19.74
CA LYS A 901 8.92 -4.41 -18.69
C LYS A 901 8.78 -2.97 -18.21
N TRP A 902 7.94 -2.16 -18.86
CA TRP A 902 7.64 -0.82 -18.36
C TRP A 902 6.77 -0.92 -17.10
N GLN A 903 7.30 -0.49 -15.96
CA GLN A 903 6.62 -0.61 -14.67
C GLN A 903 6.02 0.73 -14.24
N LYS A 904 4.94 0.64 -13.46
CA LYS A 904 4.38 1.77 -12.72
C LYS A 904 5.15 1.91 -11.39
N PRO A 905 5.65 3.11 -11.06
CA PRO A 905 6.38 3.36 -9.81
C PRO A 905 5.47 3.33 -8.58
#